data_AF-A0A409VYZ7-F1
#
_entry.id   AF-A0A409VYZ7-F1
#
_cell.length_a   1.000
_cell.length_b   1.000
_cell.length_c   1.000
_cell.angle_alpha   90.00
_cell.angle_beta   90.00
_cell.angle_gamma   90.00
#
_symmetry.space_group_name_H-M   'P 1'
#
loop_
_entity.id
_entity.type
_entity.pdbx_description
1 polymer ?
#
loop_
_entity_poly.entity_id
_entity_poly.type
_entity_poly.pdbx_seq_one_letter_code
_entity_poly.pdbx_strand_id
1 'polypeptide(L)'
;MSIYHRATRMVRSKLHTYSWCRSKLMFSVIVIRRSLSKREKDDYINAVICLQHLPASNPNDTISRSRFDEFQAYHIEVQDKVHLVALRNECAYRGANPYWNWSVDADRPEPDSISKSSMFDPDSGFGGDGVPGTYTLPDDPSGESRIVRQRFRGCISNGPFANFRPIRGPGKFIGEHCLTRGLNDTLKDSLTSIVVDGVLAQPDFERFRIELEGRPITTEASGHDGGHLAVGGEMSNIYSSPGDPIFFLHHANLDRIWYEWQHLAEGRLLEITGRSTRYPPYVNITLDYPLVMGTLGNTIPIRDIMDVSAVPGYWNWSIDADRLEPDSFLRSPVFDPDSGFGGDGVPGTYTIPDDPSGESRIFRERFRGCISNGPFAKFRPIRGPGKFIGEHCLTRGLNDTLSKNFLTSAVVDEIFAQPDFENFRIQLEGKPITPTSRIHDGGHISVGGEMSNVYSSPGGLSAILSTSRQPGPHLEPMAAFSRRSLMGDYRPLNTRSPIREYHVGLPFGYGYTGRHNYDPRYHEYSREPRVLHLRLNFESSKHRYCMRTINPVVKKVTVTLTIILPIFTLSLAQIAASAAILGPVSDFLESKEACTHTIYRQEWRSLSEQHKQEYIQAVKCSHSLPNKTSYHGVKTRLDDFQAVHIYNAEEVHHVGHFFPWHRRFLSMYETMLRDECGFRGAIPYWDWTLDADEGGRLLDSPIFDPHTGFGGDGVAGTLTLNLTHDEMDVNGIDPDLYRGCVMDGPFAYPQFTVHLGPGMLVGDHCLTRGINDSIITHGLNSNLVKRALNKSTFEQFRLALEEGNGDGSEHGAGHYAVGGEFANLYSSPAEPIFFLHHANLDRLWWNWQSLDLSARIIDVSGNDTHGQNVTLDYKLPFGQFNDDYTSIKHVMDVTQYPLCYDYI
;
A
#
# COMPACT_ATOMS: atom_id res chain seq x y z
N MET A 1 68.99 9.84 -13.58
CA MET A 1 69.94 9.34 -12.56
C MET A 1 69.54 9.98 -11.23
N SER A 2 69.21 9.25 -10.16
CA SER A 2 69.99 8.20 -9.48
C SER A 2 71.01 8.75 -8.47
N ILE A 3 70.55 9.47 -7.45
CA ILE A 3 71.16 9.34 -6.12
C ILE A 3 70.66 7.99 -5.58
N TYR A 4 71.56 7.04 -5.47
CA TYR A 4 71.25 5.61 -5.41
C TYR A 4 71.67 5.03 -4.06
N HIS A 5 70.80 4.19 -3.49
CA HIS A 5 71.15 3.05 -2.62
C HIS A 5 71.80 3.30 -1.24
N ARG A 6 71.39 2.41 -0.31
CA ARG A 6 72.02 2.06 0.99
C ARG A 6 71.94 3.16 2.08
N ALA A 7 71.66 2.84 3.36
CA ALA A 7 71.39 1.53 3.96
C ALA A 7 70.31 1.54 5.05
N THR A 8 69.46 0.53 4.94
CA THR A 8 68.82 -0.22 6.03
C THR A 8 69.68 -0.37 7.30
N ARG A 9 69.19 0.17 8.43
CA ARG A 9 69.22 -0.44 9.76
C ARG A 9 67.83 -0.19 10.38
N MET A 10 66.88 -1.12 10.46
CA MET A 10 66.85 -2.46 11.07
C MET A 10 67.04 -2.51 12.60
N VAL A 11 65.90 -2.68 13.27
CA VAL A 11 65.54 -3.85 14.12
C VAL A 11 65.75 -3.80 15.65
N ARG A 12 64.74 -4.38 16.33
CA ARG A 12 64.51 -4.62 17.79
C ARG A 12 64.00 -3.40 18.59
N SER A 13 63.02 -3.54 19.49
CA SER A 13 62.29 -4.73 20.00
C SER A 13 60.76 -4.52 19.99
N LYS A 14 60.00 -5.33 19.25
CA LYS A 14 59.19 -6.50 19.70
C LYS A 14 57.94 -6.13 20.54
N LEU A 15 56.72 -6.30 20.00
CA LEU A 15 55.75 -7.43 20.22
C LEU A 15 54.86 -7.20 21.47
N HIS A 16 53.56 -7.55 21.57
CA HIS A 16 52.51 -8.27 20.80
C HIS A 16 51.18 -7.44 20.94
N THR A 17 49.96 -7.68 20.40
CA THR A 17 49.23 -8.44 19.33
C THR A 17 47.81 -7.82 19.28
N TYR A 18 46.87 -8.02 18.31
CA TYR A 18 46.79 -8.69 17.00
C TYR A 18 46.43 -7.59 15.95
N SER A 19 45.79 -7.73 14.76
CA SER A 19 45.18 -8.79 13.92
C SER A 19 45.54 -8.43 12.47
N TRP A 20 46.14 -9.26 11.61
CA TRP A 20 45.77 -10.57 11.01
C TRP A 20 44.73 -10.53 9.84
N CYS A 21 45.23 -10.94 8.67
CA CYS A 21 44.53 -11.38 7.45
C CYS A 21 43.46 -10.49 6.77
N ARG A 22 43.95 -9.49 6.01
CA ARG A 22 43.50 -9.35 4.61
C ARG A 22 44.02 -10.56 3.81
N SER A 23 43.21 -11.61 3.65
CA SER A 23 43.49 -12.74 2.71
C SER A 23 42.22 -13.53 2.36
N LYS A 24 41.31 -12.94 1.58
CA LYS A 24 40.35 -13.64 0.69
C LYS A 24 39.62 -12.60 -0.17
N LEU A 25 39.95 -12.56 -1.47
CA LEU A 25 39.20 -11.83 -2.49
C LEU A 25 39.26 -12.64 -3.79
N MET A 26 38.64 -13.82 -3.71
CA MET A 26 38.35 -14.76 -4.79
C MET A 26 37.10 -15.54 -4.37
N PHE A 27 36.28 -15.92 -5.35
CA PHE A 27 34.90 -16.41 -5.21
C PHE A 27 33.93 -15.31 -4.69
N SER A 28 32.83 -14.96 -5.39
CA SER A 28 32.38 -15.43 -6.71
C SER A 28 31.51 -14.40 -7.46
N VAL A 29 31.73 -14.34 -8.78
CA VAL A 29 30.73 -14.21 -9.88
C VAL A 29 29.67 -13.10 -9.79
N ILE A 30 29.69 -12.22 -10.79
CA ILE A 30 28.52 -11.44 -11.24
C ILE A 30 27.54 -12.42 -11.90
N VAL A 31 26.31 -12.53 -11.38
CA VAL A 31 25.23 -13.32 -12.01
C VAL A 31 24.29 -12.36 -12.74
N ILE A 32 24.62 -12.03 -13.99
CA ILE A 32 23.66 -11.42 -14.93
C ILE A 32 22.53 -12.43 -15.16
N ARG A 33 21.26 -11.99 -15.08
CA ARG A 33 20.03 -12.68 -15.56
C ARG A 33 20.22 -14.14 -16.00
N ARG A 34 20.45 -15.05 -15.04
CA ARG A 34 20.74 -16.46 -15.33
C ARG A 34 19.95 -17.38 -14.42
N SER A 35 18.94 -18.02 -15.01
CA SER A 35 18.34 -19.23 -14.47
C SER A 35 19.45 -20.21 -14.08
N LEU A 36 19.44 -20.66 -12.83
CA LEU A 36 20.47 -21.52 -12.25
C LEU A 36 20.75 -22.72 -13.17
N SER A 37 22.02 -22.98 -13.50
CA SER A 37 22.35 -24.18 -14.26
C SER A 37 22.01 -25.42 -13.42
N LYS A 38 21.81 -26.57 -14.08
CA LYS A 38 21.42 -27.80 -13.36
C LYS A 38 22.30 -28.08 -12.15
N ARG A 39 23.63 -27.88 -12.24
CA ARG A 39 24.54 -28.03 -11.10
C ARG A 39 24.23 -27.09 -9.95
N GLU A 40 23.94 -25.82 -10.22
CA GLU A 40 23.66 -24.82 -9.18
C GLU A 40 22.30 -25.08 -8.50
N LYS A 41 21.34 -25.67 -9.23
CA LYS A 41 20.10 -26.23 -8.66
C LYS A 41 20.38 -27.49 -7.84
N ASP A 42 21.12 -28.46 -8.39
CA ASP A 42 21.49 -29.72 -7.73
C ASP A 42 22.25 -29.43 -6.42
N ASP A 43 23.19 -28.47 -6.41
CA ASP A 43 23.96 -28.06 -5.23
C ASP A 43 23.07 -27.48 -4.11
N TYR A 44 21.98 -26.79 -4.45
CA TYR A 44 20.99 -26.29 -3.47
C TYR A 44 20.09 -27.43 -2.96
N ILE A 45 19.53 -28.23 -3.88
CA ILE A 45 18.65 -29.36 -3.56
C ILE A 45 19.37 -30.34 -2.62
N ASN A 46 20.64 -30.67 -2.88
CA ASN A 46 21.45 -31.51 -2.01
C ASN A 46 21.71 -30.87 -0.63
N ALA A 47 21.83 -29.55 -0.54
CA ALA A 47 21.99 -28.85 0.74
C ALA A 47 20.69 -28.86 1.57
N VAL A 48 19.52 -28.74 0.94
CA VAL A 48 18.22 -28.90 1.63
C VAL A 48 18.02 -30.34 2.09
N ILE A 49 18.32 -31.33 1.25
CA ILE A 49 18.29 -32.76 1.63
C ILE A 49 19.25 -33.03 2.80
N CYS A 50 20.40 -32.35 2.86
CA CYS A 50 21.30 -32.43 4.01
C CYS A 50 20.64 -31.93 5.31
N LEU A 51 19.91 -30.80 5.31
CA LEU A 51 19.18 -30.33 6.51
C LEU A 51 18.10 -31.32 6.98
N GLN A 52 17.51 -32.10 6.06
CA GLN A 52 16.55 -33.17 6.37
C GLN A 52 17.22 -34.40 7.03
N HIS A 53 18.55 -34.55 6.90
CA HIS A 53 19.33 -35.67 7.48
C HIS A 53 20.17 -35.27 8.70
N LEU A 54 20.42 -33.98 8.91
CA LEU A 54 21.04 -33.47 10.15
C LEU A 54 20.01 -33.51 11.29
N PRO A 55 20.38 -33.99 12.50
CA PRO A 55 19.46 -34.05 13.64
C PRO A 55 19.08 -32.64 14.13
N ALA A 56 17.90 -32.50 14.73
CA ALA A 56 17.46 -31.25 15.34
C ALA A 56 18.49 -30.70 16.34
N SER A 57 18.74 -29.39 16.27
CA SER A 57 19.77 -28.68 17.06
C SER A 57 19.36 -28.44 18.50
N ASN A 58 18.06 -28.24 18.73
CA ASN A 58 17.49 -27.96 20.03
C ASN A 58 17.00 -29.26 20.71
N PRO A 59 17.64 -29.73 21.80
CA PRO A 59 17.21 -30.93 22.51
C PRO A 59 15.88 -30.76 23.28
N ASN A 60 15.32 -29.55 23.33
CA ASN A 60 14.01 -29.28 23.94
C ASN A 60 12.85 -29.28 22.91
N ASP A 61 13.11 -29.31 21.60
CA ASP A 61 12.06 -29.55 20.61
C ASP A 61 11.83 -31.06 20.51
N THR A 62 10.73 -31.53 21.07
CA THR A 62 10.37 -32.96 21.11
C THR A 62 9.62 -33.43 19.87
N ILE A 63 9.41 -32.56 18.87
CA ILE A 63 8.65 -32.83 17.65
C ILE A 63 9.57 -32.86 16.42
N SER A 64 10.56 -31.97 16.33
CA SER A 64 11.54 -31.97 15.23
C SER A 64 12.49 -33.16 15.29
N ARG A 65 12.62 -33.92 14.21
CA ARG A 65 13.67 -34.95 14.07
C ARG A 65 14.95 -34.36 13.49
N SER A 66 14.80 -33.46 12.52
CA SER A 66 15.86 -32.90 11.70
C SER A 66 15.98 -31.38 11.84
N ARG A 67 17.09 -30.81 11.35
CA ARG A 67 17.26 -29.36 11.21
C ARG A 67 16.20 -28.74 10.30
N PHE A 68 15.67 -29.49 9.33
CA PHE A 68 14.60 -29.03 8.45
C PHE A 68 13.26 -28.90 9.19
N ASP A 69 12.92 -29.85 10.07
CA ASP A 69 11.66 -29.84 10.85
C ASP A 69 11.58 -28.67 11.85
N GLU A 70 12.74 -28.15 12.31
CA GLU A 70 12.80 -26.96 13.16
C GLU A 70 12.35 -25.71 12.42
N PHE A 71 12.66 -25.56 11.12
CA PHE A 71 12.12 -24.45 10.33
C PHE A 71 10.60 -24.55 10.22
N GLN A 72 10.05 -25.75 10.03
CA GLN A 72 8.61 -25.97 10.03
C GLN A 72 7.95 -25.66 11.39
N ALA A 73 8.71 -25.60 12.49
CA ALA A 73 8.20 -25.25 13.81
C ALA A 73 7.95 -23.74 14.01
N TYR A 74 8.62 -22.87 13.24
CA TYR A 74 8.64 -21.42 13.46
C TYR A 74 8.41 -20.67 12.15
N HIS A 75 7.15 -20.26 11.93
CA HIS A 75 6.73 -19.46 10.79
C HIS A 75 7.05 -17.98 11.09
N ILE A 76 8.09 -17.43 10.47
CA ILE A 76 8.62 -16.08 10.76
C ILE A 76 9.09 -15.42 9.45
N GLU A 77 8.85 -14.13 9.30
CA GLU A 77 9.10 -13.35 8.06
C GLU A 77 10.55 -13.43 7.50
N VAL A 78 11.56 -13.73 8.32
CA VAL A 78 12.98 -13.89 7.90
C VAL A 78 13.48 -15.33 7.93
N GLN A 79 12.57 -16.29 7.89
CA GLN A 79 12.85 -17.72 7.93
C GLN A 79 13.75 -18.19 6.76
N ASP A 80 13.69 -17.56 5.59
CA ASP A 80 14.58 -17.82 4.46
C ASP A 80 16.04 -17.44 4.76
N LYS A 81 16.24 -16.30 5.42
CA LYS A 81 17.56 -15.77 5.82
C LYS A 81 18.23 -16.69 6.83
N VAL A 82 17.47 -17.21 7.81
CA VAL A 82 18.00 -18.19 8.77
C VAL A 82 18.21 -19.56 8.11
N HIS A 83 17.33 -19.98 7.20
CA HIS A 83 17.46 -21.24 6.47
C HIS A 83 18.76 -21.30 5.66
N LEU A 84 19.11 -20.25 4.91
CA LEU A 84 20.35 -20.24 4.14
C LEU A 84 21.61 -20.17 5.02
N VAL A 85 21.55 -19.55 6.20
CA VAL A 85 22.64 -19.63 7.19
C VAL A 85 22.92 -21.09 7.58
N ALA A 86 21.88 -21.89 7.81
CA ALA A 86 22.03 -23.33 8.06
C ALA A 86 22.55 -24.07 6.82
N LEU A 87 22.01 -23.81 5.61
CA LEU A 87 22.51 -24.41 4.36
C LEU A 87 24.03 -24.17 4.17
N ARG A 88 24.52 -22.95 4.46
CA ARG A 88 25.94 -22.62 4.31
C ARG A 88 26.83 -23.19 5.42
N ASN A 89 26.41 -23.06 6.67
CA ASN A 89 27.24 -23.42 7.83
C ASN A 89 27.24 -24.92 8.12
N GLU A 90 26.10 -25.58 7.91
CA GLU A 90 25.88 -26.98 8.32
C GLU A 90 25.94 -27.92 7.10
N CYS A 91 25.42 -27.48 5.95
CA CYS A 91 25.38 -28.25 4.70
C CYS A 91 26.35 -27.75 3.61
N ALA A 92 27.28 -26.87 3.97
CA ALA A 92 28.38 -26.38 3.13
C ALA A 92 27.99 -25.73 1.78
N TYR A 93 26.73 -25.28 1.63
CA TYR A 93 26.24 -24.57 0.45
C TYR A 93 27.02 -23.28 0.18
N ARG A 94 27.12 -22.86 -1.09
CA ARG A 94 27.95 -21.72 -1.51
C ARG A 94 27.28 -20.74 -2.49
N GLY A 95 26.00 -20.91 -2.78
CA GLY A 95 25.23 -19.99 -3.62
C GLY A 95 24.67 -18.79 -2.84
N ALA A 96 24.01 -17.89 -3.58
CA ALA A 96 23.00 -16.98 -3.06
C ALA A 96 21.68 -17.74 -2.80
N ASN A 97 20.64 -17.09 -2.26
CA ASN A 97 19.34 -17.74 -2.14
C ASN A 97 18.77 -17.89 -3.56
N PRO A 98 18.39 -19.10 -4.00
CA PRO A 98 17.54 -19.22 -5.17
C PRO A 98 16.16 -18.65 -4.81
N TYR A 99 15.52 -17.98 -5.76
CA TYR A 99 14.14 -17.55 -5.64
C TYR A 99 13.33 -18.09 -6.82
N TRP A 100 12.04 -18.34 -6.59
CA TRP A 100 11.10 -18.71 -7.63
C TRP A 100 10.47 -17.43 -8.18
N ASN A 101 10.94 -16.98 -9.35
CA ASN A 101 10.33 -15.84 -10.03
C ASN A 101 9.02 -16.26 -10.72
N TRP A 102 7.94 -16.31 -9.94
CA TRP A 102 6.65 -16.81 -10.38
C TRP A 102 6.03 -16.01 -11.54
N SER A 103 6.37 -14.74 -11.74
CA SER A 103 5.83 -13.95 -12.86
C SER A 103 6.34 -14.37 -14.23
N VAL A 104 7.58 -14.87 -14.31
CA VAL A 104 8.13 -15.47 -15.54
C VAL A 104 7.46 -16.83 -15.89
N ASP A 105 6.72 -17.40 -14.94
CA ASP A 105 5.87 -18.58 -15.17
C ASP A 105 4.39 -18.20 -15.43
N ALA A 106 3.88 -17.15 -14.79
CA ALA A 106 2.52 -16.65 -14.96
C ALA A 106 2.31 -15.85 -16.26
N ASP A 107 3.24 -14.99 -16.66
CA ASP A 107 3.14 -14.16 -17.87
C ASP A 107 3.24 -14.98 -19.18
N ARG A 108 3.39 -16.31 -19.08
CA ARG A 108 3.46 -17.20 -20.24
C ARG A 108 2.10 -17.29 -20.92
N PRO A 109 2.05 -17.17 -22.27
CA PRO A 109 0.80 -17.19 -23.02
C PRO A 109 0.08 -18.55 -22.87
N GLU A 110 -1.25 -18.50 -22.80
CA GLU A 110 -2.07 -19.70 -22.74
C GLU A 110 -1.79 -20.64 -23.94
N PRO A 111 -1.70 -21.97 -23.73
CA PRO A 111 -2.12 -22.72 -22.54
C PRO A 111 -0.98 -23.12 -21.59
N ASP A 112 -0.02 -22.23 -21.27
CA ASP A 112 1.06 -22.52 -20.32
C ASP A 112 0.66 -22.33 -18.84
N SER A 113 0.23 -23.45 -18.24
CA SER A 113 0.05 -23.62 -16.78
C SER A 113 1.35 -23.46 -15.99
N ILE A 114 1.25 -22.95 -14.77
CA ILE A 114 2.33 -22.81 -13.78
C ILE A 114 2.99 -24.17 -13.46
N SER A 115 2.26 -25.27 -13.62
CA SER A 115 2.78 -26.65 -13.51
C SER A 115 3.89 -26.99 -14.52
N LYS A 116 4.06 -26.17 -15.58
CA LYS A 116 5.16 -26.24 -16.56
C LYS A 116 6.39 -25.40 -16.16
N SER A 117 6.43 -24.86 -14.93
CA SER A 117 7.63 -24.20 -14.40
C SER A 117 8.79 -25.19 -14.25
N SER A 118 10.03 -24.71 -14.43
CA SER A 118 11.23 -25.50 -14.11
C SER A 118 11.44 -25.73 -12.60
N MET A 119 10.53 -25.21 -11.78
CA MET A 119 10.38 -25.56 -10.37
C MET A 119 9.81 -26.98 -10.16
N PHE A 120 8.87 -27.41 -11.01
CA PHE A 120 8.16 -28.68 -10.85
C PHE A 120 8.73 -29.83 -11.71
N ASP A 121 9.81 -29.54 -12.43
CA ASP A 121 10.57 -30.53 -13.20
C ASP A 121 11.17 -31.60 -12.26
N PRO A 122 11.05 -32.91 -12.58
CA PRO A 122 11.54 -33.96 -11.69
C PRO A 122 13.07 -34.12 -11.70
N ASP A 123 13.76 -33.79 -12.79
CA ASP A 123 15.19 -34.06 -12.94
C ASP A 123 16.08 -32.86 -12.53
N SER A 124 15.51 -31.66 -12.52
CA SER A 124 16.17 -30.37 -12.26
C SER A 124 15.35 -29.39 -11.41
N GLY A 125 14.24 -29.83 -10.83
CA GLY A 125 13.39 -29.05 -9.93
C GLY A 125 13.10 -29.80 -8.62
N PHE A 126 11.97 -29.47 -8.00
CA PHE A 126 11.56 -29.94 -6.67
C PHE A 126 10.56 -31.10 -6.73
N GLY A 127 10.44 -31.77 -7.89
CA GLY A 127 9.38 -32.74 -8.16
C GLY A 127 8.07 -32.10 -8.59
N GLY A 128 7.19 -32.89 -9.20
CA GLY A 128 5.95 -32.43 -9.79
C GLY A 128 4.80 -32.28 -8.79
N ASP A 129 3.59 -32.43 -9.34
CA ASP A 129 2.31 -32.37 -8.62
C ASP A 129 1.99 -33.66 -7.86
N GLY A 130 1.04 -33.56 -6.90
CA GLY A 130 0.56 -34.69 -6.11
C GLY A 130 -0.29 -35.69 -6.92
N VAL A 131 -0.17 -36.99 -6.63
CA VAL A 131 -0.92 -38.05 -7.34
C VAL A 131 -2.25 -38.34 -6.63
N PRO A 132 -3.42 -38.19 -7.29
CA PRO A 132 -4.73 -38.45 -6.71
C PRO A 132 -4.84 -39.79 -5.97
N GLY A 133 -5.39 -39.75 -4.74
CA GLY A 133 -5.65 -40.94 -3.93
C GLY A 133 -4.43 -41.60 -3.29
N THR A 134 -3.22 -41.06 -3.45
CA THR A 134 -2.01 -41.58 -2.77
C THR A 134 -1.87 -41.11 -1.33
N TYR A 135 -2.55 -40.01 -0.97
CA TYR A 135 -2.65 -39.52 0.40
C TYR A 135 -4.12 -39.43 0.82
N THR A 136 -4.39 -39.64 2.11
CA THR A 136 -5.68 -39.40 2.73
C THR A 136 -5.48 -38.37 3.82
N LEU A 137 -6.15 -37.23 3.70
CA LEU A 137 -6.13 -36.18 4.70
C LEU A 137 -6.66 -36.71 6.05
N PRO A 138 -6.00 -36.41 7.18
CA PRO A 138 -6.57 -36.66 8.49
C PRO A 138 -7.90 -35.92 8.67
N ASP A 139 -8.72 -36.40 9.61
CA ASP A 139 -9.96 -35.71 9.95
C ASP A 139 -9.68 -34.60 10.96
N ASP A 140 -10.08 -33.37 10.57
CA ASP A 140 -9.94 -32.13 11.33
C ASP A 140 -11.33 -31.63 11.79
N PRO A 141 -12.02 -32.35 12.71
CA PRO A 141 -13.41 -32.07 13.06
C PRO A 141 -13.62 -30.74 13.80
N SER A 142 -12.54 -30.08 14.26
CA SER A 142 -12.58 -28.74 14.84
C SER A 142 -12.23 -27.63 13.83
N GLY A 143 -11.82 -27.95 12.59
CA GLY A 143 -11.33 -26.98 11.60
C GLY A 143 -10.02 -26.26 11.98
N GLU A 144 -9.48 -26.55 13.17
CA GLU A 144 -8.34 -25.86 13.76
C GLU A 144 -7.06 -25.98 12.93
N SER A 145 -6.94 -27.03 12.10
CA SER A 145 -5.78 -27.26 11.24
C SER A 145 -5.88 -26.52 9.91
N ARG A 146 -7.01 -25.89 9.58
CA ARG A 146 -7.25 -25.05 8.38
C ARG A 146 -6.98 -25.79 7.06
N ILE A 147 -7.44 -27.04 6.95
CA ILE A 147 -7.16 -27.91 5.79
C ILE A 147 -8.24 -27.71 4.71
N VAL A 148 -7.95 -26.85 3.73
CA VAL A 148 -8.76 -26.71 2.52
C VAL A 148 -8.59 -27.97 1.66
N ARG A 149 -9.41 -29.01 1.92
CA ARG A 149 -9.23 -30.38 1.37
C ARG A 149 -9.04 -30.40 -0.16
N GLN A 150 -9.66 -29.47 -0.88
CA GLN A 150 -9.59 -29.32 -2.34
C GLN A 150 -8.19 -28.98 -2.88
N ARG A 151 -7.31 -28.37 -2.07
CA ARG A 151 -5.93 -28.00 -2.45
C ARG A 151 -4.94 -29.17 -2.35
N PHE A 152 -5.33 -30.28 -1.71
CA PHE A 152 -4.45 -31.42 -1.45
C PHE A 152 -4.73 -32.55 -2.46
N ARG A 153 -3.97 -32.61 -3.55
CA ARG A 153 -4.17 -33.61 -4.60
C ARG A 153 -3.59 -34.98 -4.23
N GLY A 154 -2.45 -35.01 -3.54
CA GLY A 154 -1.86 -36.24 -2.99
C GLY A 154 -0.35 -36.14 -2.77
N CYS A 155 0.30 -37.28 -2.52
CA CYS A 155 1.76 -37.37 -2.43
C CYS A 155 2.42 -36.99 -3.76
N ILE A 156 3.51 -36.23 -3.72
CA ILE A 156 4.41 -36.13 -4.89
C ILE A 156 5.11 -37.48 -5.14
N SER A 157 5.22 -37.91 -6.40
CA SER A 157 5.71 -39.24 -6.76
C SER A 157 6.99 -39.25 -7.60
N ASN A 158 7.59 -38.09 -7.86
CA ASN A 158 8.80 -37.95 -8.68
C ASN A 158 9.70 -36.80 -8.18
N GLY A 159 10.92 -36.76 -8.69
CA GLY A 159 11.95 -35.79 -8.31
C GLY A 159 12.53 -36.00 -6.90
N PRO A 160 13.44 -35.09 -6.48
CA PRO A 160 14.31 -35.30 -5.32
C PRO A 160 13.57 -35.48 -3.99
N PHE A 161 12.36 -34.92 -3.85
CA PHE A 161 11.59 -34.94 -2.62
C PHE A 161 10.46 -35.99 -2.58
N ALA A 162 10.32 -36.86 -3.59
CA ALA A 162 9.29 -37.93 -3.60
C ALA A 162 9.35 -38.87 -2.37
N ASN A 163 10.55 -39.06 -1.82
CA ASN A 163 10.79 -39.85 -0.60
C ASN A 163 10.94 -38.99 0.66
N PHE A 164 10.75 -37.68 0.60
CA PHE A 164 10.75 -36.81 1.78
C PHE A 164 9.47 -37.04 2.60
N ARG A 165 9.62 -36.98 3.93
CA ARG A 165 8.58 -37.35 4.89
C ARG A 165 8.48 -36.31 6.03
N PRO A 166 7.76 -35.19 5.82
CA PRO A 166 7.54 -34.19 6.86
C PRO A 166 6.80 -34.78 8.07
N ILE A 167 6.97 -34.13 9.22
CA ILE A 167 6.34 -34.53 10.51
C ILE A 167 5.13 -33.66 10.83
N ARG A 168 5.24 -32.34 10.61
CA ARG A 168 4.13 -31.41 10.85
C ARG A 168 3.36 -31.27 9.55
N GLY A 169 2.05 -31.22 9.62
CA GLY A 169 1.16 -31.15 8.46
C GLY A 169 0.31 -32.40 8.24
N PRO A 170 -0.72 -32.30 7.39
CA PRO A 170 -1.29 -31.05 6.89
C PRO A 170 -1.86 -30.21 8.05
N GLY A 171 -1.64 -28.89 8.06
CA GLY A 171 -2.08 -28.08 9.19
C GLY A 171 -1.34 -28.37 10.51
N LYS A 172 -2.08 -28.36 11.63
CA LYS A 172 -1.55 -28.59 12.98
C LYS A 172 -1.18 -30.05 13.28
N PHE A 173 -1.45 -30.99 12.38
CA PHE A 173 -1.20 -32.42 12.65
C PHE A 173 0.28 -32.74 12.81
N ILE A 174 0.56 -33.73 13.66
CA ILE A 174 1.91 -34.24 13.95
C ILE A 174 1.90 -35.75 13.66
N GLY A 175 2.55 -36.14 12.56
CA GLY A 175 2.67 -37.52 12.12
C GLY A 175 3.43 -37.61 10.80
N GLU A 176 4.24 -38.66 10.63
CA GLU A 176 5.00 -38.83 9.39
C GLU A 176 4.06 -39.12 8.20
N HIS A 177 4.12 -38.27 7.18
CA HIS A 177 3.36 -38.39 5.94
C HIS A 177 4.24 -38.13 4.72
N CYS A 178 3.72 -38.29 3.52
CA CYS A 178 4.41 -37.88 2.29
C CYS A 178 4.29 -36.36 2.09
N LEU A 179 5.28 -35.73 1.45
CA LEU A 179 5.09 -34.33 1.00
C LEU A 179 3.93 -34.28 -0.02
N THR A 180 2.97 -33.39 0.23
CA THR A 180 1.76 -33.25 -0.60
C THR A 180 1.77 -31.96 -1.42
N ARG A 181 1.16 -32.00 -2.62
CA ARG A 181 0.91 -30.83 -3.49
C ARG A 181 -0.45 -30.91 -4.15
N GLY A 182 -0.84 -29.82 -4.81
CA GLY A 182 -2.01 -29.73 -5.68
C GLY A 182 -1.89 -28.51 -6.60
N LEU A 183 -1.01 -28.62 -7.61
CA LEU A 183 -0.68 -27.52 -8.51
C LEU A 183 -1.93 -27.02 -9.24
N ASN A 184 -2.15 -25.70 -9.24
CA ASN A 184 -3.38 -25.11 -9.76
C ASN A 184 -3.19 -23.66 -10.25
N ASP A 185 -3.72 -23.34 -11.43
CA ASP A 185 -3.65 -22.03 -12.07
C ASP A 185 -4.72 -21.02 -11.59
N THR A 186 -5.63 -21.39 -10.67
CA THR A 186 -6.72 -20.50 -10.17
C THR A 186 -6.26 -19.13 -9.65
N LEU A 187 -4.99 -18.96 -9.26
CA LEU A 187 -4.40 -17.67 -8.86
C LEU A 187 -3.14 -17.33 -9.67
N LYS A 188 -3.11 -17.73 -10.95
CA LYS A 188 -2.06 -17.37 -11.91
C LYS A 188 -2.02 -15.85 -12.15
N ASP A 189 -3.18 -15.20 -12.20
CA ASP A 189 -3.29 -13.75 -12.48
C ASP A 189 -2.69 -12.90 -11.35
N SER A 190 -2.90 -13.30 -10.09
CA SER A 190 -2.25 -12.80 -8.87
C SER A 190 -0.72 -12.92 -8.86
N LEU A 191 -0.15 -13.64 -9.84
CA LEU A 191 1.28 -13.89 -9.98
C LEU A 191 1.88 -13.26 -11.24
N THR A 192 1.17 -12.36 -11.94
CA THR A 192 1.71 -11.70 -13.14
C THR A 192 2.76 -10.62 -12.82
N SER A 193 3.58 -10.23 -13.80
CA SER A 193 4.49 -9.08 -13.63
C SER A 193 3.75 -7.75 -13.44
N ILE A 194 2.51 -7.65 -13.90
CA ILE A 194 1.63 -6.50 -13.66
C ILE A 194 1.37 -6.33 -12.15
N VAL A 195 1.11 -7.43 -11.42
CA VAL A 195 0.97 -7.40 -9.96
C VAL A 195 2.28 -7.01 -9.28
N VAL A 196 3.42 -7.57 -9.72
CA VAL A 196 4.75 -7.20 -9.18
C VAL A 196 5.03 -5.70 -9.36
N ASP A 197 4.76 -5.15 -10.54
CA ASP A 197 5.00 -3.73 -10.83
C ASP A 197 4.01 -2.82 -10.08
N GLY A 198 2.77 -3.28 -9.84
CA GLY A 198 1.78 -2.61 -8.99
C GLY A 198 2.16 -2.57 -7.50
N VAL A 199 2.74 -3.65 -6.97
CA VAL A 199 3.32 -3.71 -5.62
C VAL A 199 4.54 -2.77 -5.51
N LEU A 200 5.46 -2.81 -6.49
CA LEU A 200 6.65 -1.96 -6.50
C LEU A 200 6.32 -0.46 -6.60
N ALA A 201 5.20 -0.11 -7.22
CA ALA A 201 4.71 1.26 -7.34
C ALA A 201 4.16 1.86 -6.04
N GLN A 202 3.88 1.05 -5.01
CA GLN A 202 3.25 1.55 -3.78
C GLN A 202 4.12 2.60 -3.08
N PRO A 203 3.53 3.70 -2.56
CA PRO A 203 4.29 4.85 -2.09
C PRO A 203 4.99 4.61 -0.76
N ASP A 204 4.33 3.89 0.16
CA ASP A 204 4.70 3.65 1.56
C ASP A 204 4.71 2.15 1.92
N PHE A 205 5.35 1.80 3.04
CA PHE A 205 5.54 0.41 3.46
C PHE A 205 4.23 -0.31 3.80
N GLU A 206 3.24 0.39 4.37
CA GLU A 206 1.97 -0.25 4.77
C GLU A 206 1.19 -0.70 3.54
N ARG A 207 1.10 0.17 2.52
CA ARG A 207 0.51 -0.20 1.23
C ARG A 207 1.32 -1.26 0.51
N PHE A 208 2.65 -1.11 0.46
CA PHE A 208 3.54 -2.10 -0.16
C PHE A 208 3.32 -3.51 0.41
N ARG A 209 3.28 -3.65 1.74
CA ARG A 209 3.14 -4.97 2.36
C ARG A 209 1.72 -5.52 2.16
N ILE A 210 0.67 -4.70 2.25
CA ILE A 210 -0.73 -5.12 2.05
C ILE A 210 -0.93 -5.66 0.63
N GLU A 211 -0.44 -4.92 -0.37
CA GLU A 211 -0.50 -5.32 -1.78
C GLU A 211 0.37 -6.54 -2.10
N LEU A 212 1.42 -6.84 -1.32
CA LEU A 212 2.26 -8.03 -1.52
C LEU A 212 1.74 -9.27 -0.77
N GLU A 213 1.27 -9.11 0.46
CA GLU A 213 0.75 -10.15 1.35
C GLU A 213 -0.59 -10.69 0.84
N GLY A 214 -1.54 -9.80 0.54
CA GLY A 214 -2.91 -10.15 0.16
C GLY A 214 -3.83 -10.47 1.35
N ARG A 215 -4.54 -11.59 1.25
CA ARG A 215 -5.45 -12.09 2.28
C ARG A 215 -4.65 -12.46 3.53
N PRO A 216 -5.18 -12.22 4.74
CA PRO A 216 -6.54 -11.80 5.07
C PRO A 216 -6.73 -10.27 5.11
N ILE A 217 -5.76 -9.49 4.64
CA ILE A 217 -5.73 -8.03 4.84
C ILE A 217 -6.50 -7.33 3.71
N THR A 218 -6.43 -7.88 2.50
CA THR A 218 -7.31 -7.57 1.36
C THR A 218 -8.35 -8.68 1.15
N THR A 219 -9.38 -8.37 0.35
CA THR A 219 -10.34 -9.36 -0.16
C THR A 219 -9.76 -10.22 -1.28
N GLU A 220 -8.75 -9.75 -2.01
CA GLU A 220 -8.10 -10.47 -3.12
C GLU A 220 -6.77 -11.12 -2.72
N ALA A 221 -6.46 -12.27 -3.31
CA ALA A 221 -5.19 -12.95 -3.10
C ALA A 221 -4.11 -12.35 -4.00
N SER A 222 -2.96 -11.97 -3.42
CA SER A 222 -1.84 -11.34 -4.15
C SER A 222 -0.61 -12.26 -4.25
N GLY A 223 0.56 -11.71 -4.58
CA GLY A 223 1.78 -12.46 -4.94
C GLY A 223 2.30 -13.43 -3.88
N HIS A 224 2.08 -13.15 -2.59
CA HIS A 224 2.32 -14.10 -1.50
C HIS A 224 1.31 -15.26 -1.52
N ASP A 225 0.02 -14.99 -1.29
CA ASP A 225 -1.06 -15.99 -1.32
C ASP A 225 -1.06 -16.86 -2.57
N GLY A 226 -0.92 -16.24 -3.74
CA GLY A 226 -0.94 -16.90 -5.04
C GLY A 226 0.16 -17.96 -5.11
N GLY A 227 1.36 -17.68 -4.62
CA GLY A 227 2.48 -18.62 -4.64
C GLY A 227 2.28 -19.82 -3.73
N HIS A 228 1.65 -19.63 -2.56
CA HIS A 228 1.21 -20.71 -1.68
C HIS A 228 0.10 -21.56 -2.31
N LEU A 229 -0.96 -20.89 -2.78
CA LEU A 229 -2.19 -21.53 -3.24
C LEU A 229 -2.10 -22.14 -4.64
N ALA A 230 -1.15 -21.69 -5.48
CA ALA A 230 -0.87 -22.28 -6.78
C ALA A 230 -0.01 -23.56 -6.70
N VAL A 231 0.73 -23.77 -5.60
CA VAL A 231 1.43 -25.04 -5.33
C VAL A 231 0.50 -26.07 -4.67
N GLY A 232 -0.42 -25.61 -3.82
CA GLY A 232 -1.35 -26.50 -3.11
C GLY A 232 -0.64 -27.43 -2.12
N GLY A 233 -1.35 -28.44 -1.63
CA GLY A 233 -0.85 -29.33 -0.58
C GLY A 233 -0.36 -28.57 0.64
N GLU A 234 0.80 -28.94 1.17
CA GLU A 234 1.39 -28.27 2.35
C GLU A 234 1.55 -26.76 2.15
N MET A 235 1.95 -26.31 0.96
CA MET A 235 2.10 -24.88 0.65
C MET A 235 0.80 -24.10 0.84
N SER A 236 -0.38 -24.72 0.69
CA SER A 236 -1.67 -24.04 0.89
C SER A 236 -2.06 -23.81 2.36
N ASN A 237 -1.20 -24.15 3.33
CA ASN A 237 -1.54 -24.11 4.74
C ASN A 237 -0.49 -23.40 5.63
N ILE A 238 -0.94 -22.40 6.38
CA ILE A 238 -0.14 -21.52 7.25
C ILE A 238 0.51 -22.20 8.48
N TYR A 239 0.29 -23.50 8.71
CA TYR A 239 0.95 -24.28 9.77
C TYR A 239 1.90 -25.36 9.24
N SER A 240 1.84 -25.71 7.95
CA SER A 240 2.68 -26.76 7.36
C SER A 240 3.45 -26.35 6.10
N SER A 241 3.21 -25.17 5.50
CA SER A 241 3.84 -24.73 4.25
C SER A 241 5.37 -24.73 4.23
N PRO A 242 6.13 -24.40 5.29
CA PRO A 242 7.60 -24.54 5.28
C PRO A 242 8.10 -26.00 5.28
N GLY A 243 7.17 -26.97 5.35
CA GLY A 243 7.45 -28.38 5.09
C GLY A 243 7.71 -28.68 3.62
N ASP A 244 7.22 -27.86 2.69
CA ASP A 244 7.66 -27.93 1.30
C ASP A 244 8.92 -27.05 1.11
N PRO A 245 10.04 -27.60 0.62
CA PRO A 245 11.22 -26.82 0.25
C PRO A 245 10.96 -25.64 -0.71
N ILE A 246 9.86 -25.64 -1.48
CA ILE A 246 9.48 -24.52 -2.35
C ILE A 246 9.17 -23.24 -1.55
N PHE A 247 8.73 -23.36 -0.29
CA PHE A 247 8.47 -22.22 0.62
C PHE A 247 9.62 -21.22 0.64
N PHE A 248 10.85 -21.71 0.80
CA PHE A 248 12.04 -20.86 0.92
C PHE A 248 12.36 -20.11 -0.38
N LEU A 249 12.03 -20.68 -1.55
CA LEU A 249 12.20 -20.02 -2.85
C LEU A 249 11.06 -19.05 -3.16
N HIS A 250 9.85 -19.33 -2.68
CA HIS A 250 8.73 -18.40 -2.74
C HIS A 250 9.01 -17.16 -1.89
N HIS A 251 9.33 -17.34 -0.60
CA HIS A 251 9.67 -16.22 0.30
C HIS A 251 10.94 -15.46 -0.13
N ALA A 252 11.94 -16.12 -0.72
CA ALA A 252 13.09 -15.41 -1.32
C ALA A 252 12.72 -14.53 -2.52
N ASN A 253 11.59 -14.77 -3.22
CA ASN A 253 11.09 -13.85 -4.25
C ASN A 253 10.37 -12.65 -3.63
N LEU A 254 9.71 -12.83 -2.48
CA LEU A 254 9.09 -11.74 -1.73
C LEU A 254 10.17 -10.82 -1.11
N ASP A 255 11.23 -11.39 -0.53
CA ASP A 255 12.39 -10.62 -0.04
C ASP A 255 13.09 -9.85 -1.16
N ARG A 256 13.17 -10.42 -2.39
CA ARG A 256 13.64 -9.71 -3.58
C ARG A 256 12.73 -8.53 -3.94
N ILE A 257 11.41 -8.71 -3.93
CA ILE A 257 10.44 -7.65 -4.26
C ILE A 257 10.50 -6.52 -3.21
N TRP A 258 10.63 -6.85 -1.92
CA TRP A 258 10.83 -5.87 -0.85
C TRP A 258 12.17 -5.13 -0.98
N TYR A 259 13.27 -5.86 -1.24
CA TYR A 259 14.57 -5.27 -1.51
C TYR A 259 14.52 -4.31 -2.72
N GLU A 260 13.84 -4.68 -3.80
CA GLU A 260 13.65 -3.79 -4.95
C GLU A 260 12.84 -2.54 -4.58
N TRP A 261 11.71 -2.69 -3.86
CA TRP A 261 10.90 -1.57 -3.38
C TRP A 261 11.69 -0.59 -2.49
N GLN A 262 12.52 -1.11 -1.58
CA GLN A 262 13.43 -0.32 -0.72
C GLN A 262 14.42 0.54 -1.51
N HIS A 263 14.78 0.13 -2.74
CA HIS A 263 15.78 0.79 -3.58
C HIS A 263 15.17 1.71 -4.65
N LEU A 264 13.83 1.81 -4.74
CA LEU A 264 13.14 2.71 -5.67
C LEU A 264 13.07 4.17 -5.20
N ALA A 265 13.27 4.47 -3.91
CA ALA A 265 13.28 5.84 -3.39
C ALA A 265 14.18 6.01 -2.14
N GLU A 266 14.79 7.19 -1.99
CA GLU A 266 15.56 7.53 -0.79
C GLU A 266 14.66 7.55 0.45
N GLY A 267 15.07 6.84 1.51
CA GLY A 267 14.36 6.75 2.79
C GLY A 267 13.73 5.38 3.07
N ARG A 268 13.22 4.70 2.04
CA ARG A 268 12.48 3.42 2.16
C ARG A 268 13.24 2.29 2.84
N LEU A 269 14.57 2.29 2.75
CA LEU A 269 15.44 1.28 3.37
C LEU A 269 15.17 1.07 4.88
N LEU A 270 14.71 2.10 5.61
CA LEU A 270 14.40 2.01 7.05
C LEU A 270 12.91 2.25 7.35
N GLU A 271 12.06 2.17 6.34
CA GLU A 271 10.62 2.37 6.49
C GLU A 271 9.96 1.07 6.97
N ILE A 272 9.27 1.15 8.11
CA ILE A 272 8.52 0.03 8.70
C ILE A 272 7.36 0.61 9.53
N THR A 273 6.19 -0.02 9.42
CA THR A 273 4.96 0.27 10.18
C THR A 273 4.02 -0.94 10.05
N GLY A 274 2.88 -0.95 10.74
CA GLY A 274 1.87 -2.01 10.64
C GLY A 274 1.64 -2.73 11.96
N ARG A 275 0.60 -3.57 12.00
CA ARG A 275 0.14 -4.24 13.24
C ARG A 275 1.05 -5.42 13.61
N SER A 276 1.48 -5.50 14.86
CA SER A 276 2.34 -6.59 15.39
C SER A 276 1.70 -7.99 15.35
N THR A 277 0.38 -8.06 15.27
CA THR A 277 -0.42 -9.29 15.28
C THR A 277 -1.71 -9.09 14.47
N ARG A 278 -2.21 -10.16 13.84
CA ARG A 278 -3.48 -10.16 13.08
C ARG A 278 -4.69 -9.75 13.93
N TYR A 279 -4.70 -10.13 15.20
CA TYR A 279 -5.80 -9.87 16.14
C TYR A 279 -5.36 -8.93 17.28
N PRO A 280 -6.28 -8.13 17.85
CA PRO A 280 -6.01 -7.35 19.06
C PRO A 280 -5.64 -8.22 20.28
N PRO A 281 -4.86 -7.70 21.25
CA PRO A 281 -4.19 -6.40 21.22
C PRO A 281 -2.92 -6.45 20.35
N TYR A 282 -2.87 -5.59 19.34
CA TYR A 282 -1.66 -5.33 18.54
C TYR A 282 -1.03 -3.99 18.94
N VAL A 283 0.25 -3.80 18.60
CA VAL A 283 0.94 -2.51 18.61
C VAL A 283 1.47 -2.21 17.21
N ASN A 284 1.72 -0.93 16.89
CA ASN A 284 2.40 -0.60 15.65
C ASN A 284 3.88 -1.04 15.74
N ILE A 285 4.37 -1.80 14.76
CA ILE A 285 5.77 -2.21 14.71
C ILE A 285 6.69 -1.02 14.42
N THR A 286 7.93 -1.14 14.85
CA THR A 286 8.98 -0.12 14.68
C THR A 286 10.31 -0.80 14.40
N LEU A 287 11.33 -0.01 14.03
CA LEU A 287 12.70 -0.48 13.86
C LEU A 287 13.30 -1.17 15.12
N ASP A 288 12.76 -0.92 16.31
CA ASP A 288 13.18 -1.57 17.56
C ASP A 288 12.29 -2.76 17.97
N TYR A 289 11.29 -3.12 17.16
CA TYR A 289 10.40 -4.25 17.45
C TYR A 289 11.18 -5.58 17.41
N PRO A 290 11.07 -6.45 18.44
CA PRO A 290 11.85 -7.67 18.55
C PRO A 290 11.24 -8.83 17.77
N LEU A 291 11.90 -9.28 16.71
CA LEU A 291 11.54 -10.51 16.00
C LEU A 291 12.07 -11.74 16.74
N VAL A 292 11.16 -12.52 17.33
CA VAL A 292 11.48 -13.63 18.23
C VAL A 292 11.73 -14.93 17.43
N MET A 293 12.99 -15.21 17.11
CA MET A 293 13.42 -16.35 16.27
C MET A 293 13.24 -17.75 16.87
N GLY A 294 12.47 -17.91 17.96
CA GLY A 294 12.20 -19.19 18.60
C GLY A 294 13.49 -19.92 18.99
N THR A 295 13.73 -21.09 18.38
CA THR A 295 14.98 -21.85 18.55
C THR A 295 15.89 -21.79 17.31
N LEU A 296 15.47 -21.10 16.24
CA LEU A 296 16.24 -20.93 15.01
C LEU A 296 17.39 -19.93 15.17
N GLY A 297 17.31 -19.02 16.15
CA GLY A 297 18.34 -18.03 16.42
C GLY A 297 18.05 -17.16 17.64
N ASN A 298 18.85 -16.12 17.84
CA ASN A 298 18.57 -15.09 18.83
C ASN A 298 17.41 -14.20 18.35
N THR A 299 16.64 -13.63 19.27
CA THR A 299 15.76 -12.47 18.98
C THR A 299 16.60 -11.32 18.43
N ILE A 300 16.17 -10.72 17.32
CA ILE A 300 16.82 -9.57 16.68
C ILE A 300 15.79 -8.46 16.40
N PRO A 301 16.16 -7.17 16.53
CA PRO A 301 15.25 -6.07 16.22
C PRO A 301 15.15 -5.88 14.70
N ILE A 302 14.01 -5.36 14.22
CA ILE A 302 13.78 -5.12 12.78
C ILE A 302 14.94 -4.32 12.13
N ARG A 303 15.49 -3.31 12.80
CA ARG A 303 16.64 -2.51 12.29
C ARG A 303 17.85 -3.31 11.82
N ASP A 304 18.10 -4.49 12.39
CA ASP A 304 19.27 -5.31 12.09
C ASP A 304 19.05 -6.23 10.87
N ILE A 305 17.83 -6.30 10.32
CA ILE A 305 17.49 -7.04 9.09
C ILE A 305 17.15 -6.16 7.88
N MET A 306 16.85 -4.86 8.09
CA MET A 306 16.41 -3.95 7.02
C MET A 306 17.45 -3.77 5.91
N ASP A 307 18.74 -3.65 6.26
CA ASP A 307 19.83 -3.53 5.30
C ASP A 307 20.54 -4.88 5.10
N VAL A 308 20.02 -5.64 4.13
CA VAL A 308 20.59 -6.94 3.71
C VAL A 308 21.99 -6.83 3.09
N SER A 309 22.47 -5.61 2.77
CA SER A 309 23.80 -5.36 2.21
C SER A 309 24.86 -5.11 3.30
N ALA A 310 24.46 -4.58 4.46
CA ALA A 310 25.37 -4.28 5.58
C ALA A 310 25.94 -5.54 6.27
N VAL A 311 25.29 -6.70 6.14
CA VAL A 311 25.65 -7.93 6.88
C VAL A 311 26.80 -8.69 6.19
N PRO A 312 28.04 -8.68 6.72
CA PRO A 312 29.20 -9.13 5.95
C PRO A 312 29.22 -10.64 5.70
N GLY A 313 29.13 -11.03 4.42
CA GLY A 313 29.15 -12.44 4.00
C GLY A 313 27.79 -13.13 4.00
N TYR A 314 26.69 -12.41 4.24
CA TYR A 314 25.34 -12.96 4.14
C TYR A 314 24.84 -12.95 2.69
N TRP A 315 24.86 -11.81 1.99
CA TRP A 315 24.29 -11.72 0.64
C TRP A 315 25.22 -11.13 -0.42
N ASN A 316 24.96 -11.57 -1.65
CA ASN A 316 25.46 -11.00 -2.90
C ASN A 316 24.32 -11.18 -3.91
N TRP A 317 23.24 -10.44 -3.69
CA TRP A 317 22.10 -10.42 -4.59
C TRP A 317 22.58 -9.91 -5.96
N SER A 318 22.22 -10.64 -7.01
CA SER A 318 22.24 -10.08 -8.35
C SER A 318 21.03 -9.18 -8.48
N ILE A 319 21.21 -7.90 -8.17
CA ILE A 319 20.27 -6.85 -8.58
C ILE A 319 20.03 -7.04 -10.08
N ASP A 320 18.77 -7.03 -10.52
CA ASP A 320 18.48 -6.88 -11.95
C ASP A 320 18.77 -5.42 -12.34
N ALA A 321 20.07 -5.09 -12.44
CA ALA A 321 20.59 -3.75 -12.71
C ALA A 321 20.08 -3.15 -14.04
N ASP A 322 19.47 -4.01 -14.86
CA ASP A 322 18.71 -3.69 -16.05
C ASP A 322 17.43 -2.85 -15.78
N ARG A 323 16.93 -2.79 -14.52
CA ARG A 323 15.79 -1.96 -14.07
C ARG A 323 16.16 -0.69 -13.28
N LEU A 324 17.42 -0.51 -12.86
CA LEU A 324 17.85 0.63 -12.01
C LEU A 324 18.91 1.56 -12.65
N GLU A 325 19.37 1.29 -13.87
CA GLU A 325 20.20 2.23 -14.64
C GLU A 325 19.34 3.17 -15.51
N PRO A 326 19.63 4.48 -15.62
CA PRO A 326 19.00 5.42 -16.55
C PRO A 326 19.27 5.18 -18.06
N ASP A 327 19.46 3.94 -18.48
CA ASP A 327 19.57 3.46 -19.87
C ASP A 327 18.21 2.99 -20.44
N SER A 328 17.12 3.61 -19.98
CA SER A 328 15.73 3.17 -20.15
C SER A 328 15.18 3.20 -21.58
N PHE A 329 15.95 3.66 -22.58
CA PHE A 329 15.48 3.82 -23.95
C PHE A 329 15.65 2.55 -24.82
N LEU A 330 16.78 1.84 -24.67
CA LEU A 330 17.07 0.57 -25.33
C LEU A 330 16.28 -0.62 -24.75
N ARG A 331 15.68 -0.44 -23.56
CA ARG A 331 14.95 -1.45 -22.78
C ARG A 331 13.46 -1.14 -22.62
N SER A 332 12.97 -0.08 -23.28
CA SER A 332 11.55 0.25 -23.27
C SER A 332 10.74 -0.89 -23.88
N PRO A 333 9.63 -1.36 -23.26
CA PRO A 333 8.78 -2.39 -23.86
C PRO A 333 8.20 -1.97 -25.23
N VAL A 334 8.13 -0.66 -25.50
CA VAL A 334 7.73 -0.12 -26.81
C VAL A 334 8.79 -0.36 -27.89
N PHE A 335 10.08 -0.44 -27.52
CA PHE A 335 11.20 -0.68 -28.44
C PHE A 335 11.92 -2.02 -28.18
N ASP A 336 11.24 -2.95 -27.51
CA ASP A 336 11.80 -4.23 -27.13
C ASP A 336 12.10 -5.12 -28.37
N PRO A 337 13.26 -5.81 -28.39
CA PRO A 337 13.66 -6.76 -29.43
C PRO A 337 12.67 -7.85 -29.81
N ASP A 338 11.82 -8.33 -28.90
CA ASP A 338 11.05 -9.56 -29.10
C ASP A 338 9.52 -9.33 -29.00
N SER A 339 9.10 -8.38 -28.15
CA SER A 339 7.70 -8.05 -27.85
C SER A 339 7.25 -6.66 -28.35
N GLY A 340 8.17 -5.73 -28.57
CA GLY A 340 7.88 -4.33 -28.92
C GLY A 340 7.86 -4.03 -30.42
N PHE A 341 8.06 -2.76 -30.78
CA PHE A 341 8.23 -2.32 -32.18
C PHE A 341 9.62 -2.69 -32.79
N GLY A 342 10.32 -3.67 -32.22
CA GLY A 342 11.68 -4.07 -32.58
C GLY A 342 12.76 -3.17 -31.96
N GLY A 343 13.98 -3.70 -31.88
CA GLY A 343 15.12 -3.03 -31.23
C GLY A 343 15.74 -1.90 -32.06
N ASP A 344 16.96 -1.52 -31.72
CA ASP A 344 17.71 -0.49 -32.45
C ASP A 344 18.26 -0.99 -33.81
N GLY A 345 18.39 -0.08 -34.77
CA GLY A 345 18.76 -0.37 -36.15
C GLY A 345 20.20 -0.89 -36.31
N VAL A 346 20.43 -1.85 -37.19
CA VAL A 346 21.74 -2.49 -37.34
C VAL A 346 22.68 -1.68 -38.25
N PRO A 347 23.88 -1.25 -37.77
CA PRO A 347 24.86 -0.48 -38.56
C PRO A 347 25.09 -1.00 -39.98
N GLY A 348 24.88 -0.12 -40.96
CA GLY A 348 25.20 -0.39 -42.37
C GLY A 348 24.21 -1.30 -43.12
N THR A 349 23.11 -1.73 -42.49
CA THR A 349 22.04 -2.51 -43.17
C THR A 349 21.12 -1.64 -44.03
N TYR A 350 21.11 -0.33 -43.80
CA TYR A 350 20.43 0.65 -44.64
C TYR A 350 21.35 1.84 -44.89
N THR A 351 21.36 2.33 -46.13
CA THR A 351 22.02 3.58 -46.52
C THR A 351 20.94 4.55 -46.95
N ILE A 352 20.86 5.71 -46.30
CA ILE A 352 19.90 6.77 -46.64
C ILE A 352 20.13 7.19 -48.10
N PRO A 353 19.13 7.10 -48.98
CA PRO A 353 19.22 7.59 -50.36
C PRO A 353 19.58 9.08 -50.38
N ASP A 354 20.39 9.49 -51.36
CA ASP A 354 20.69 10.90 -51.52
C ASP A 354 19.44 11.67 -51.96
N ASP A 355 19.22 12.85 -51.37
CA ASP A 355 18.13 13.76 -51.72
C ASP A 355 18.60 14.74 -52.81
N PRO A 356 18.24 14.53 -54.10
CA PRO A 356 18.64 15.43 -55.18
C PRO A 356 17.92 16.78 -55.15
N SER A 357 16.92 16.98 -54.28
CA SER A 357 16.29 18.30 -54.07
C SER A 357 17.05 19.15 -53.05
N GLY A 358 17.78 18.52 -52.12
CA GLY A 358 18.45 19.19 -51.00
C GLY A 358 17.51 19.82 -49.96
N GLU A 359 16.19 19.64 -50.08
CA GLU A 359 15.20 20.26 -49.19
C GLU A 359 15.05 19.52 -47.84
N SER A 360 15.40 18.23 -47.79
CA SER A 360 15.21 17.40 -46.59
C SER A 360 16.37 17.59 -45.60
N ARG A 361 16.10 18.18 -44.43
CA ARG A 361 17.05 18.25 -43.30
C ARG A 361 17.18 16.90 -42.58
N ILE A 362 17.75 15.90 -43.26
CA ILE A 362 17.97 14.56 -42.71
C ILE A 362 19.28 14.53 -41.90
N PHE A 363 19.16 14.37 -40.60
CA PHE A 363 20.28 14.16 -39.67
C PHE A 363 20.85 12.74 -39.82
N ARG A 364 21.66 12.51 -40.86
CA ARG A 364 22.16 11.17 -41.23
C ARG A 364 22.90 10.45 -40.09
N GLU A 365 23.45 11.20 -39.13
CA GLU A 365 24.12 10.66 -37.94
C GLU A 365 23.17 9.99 -36.91
N ARG A 366 21.85 10.14 -37.08
CA ARG A 366 20.79 9.58 -36.21
C ARG A 366 20.10 8.36 -36.82
N PHE A 367 20.73 7.75 -37.83
CA PHE A 367 20.26 6.54 -38.49
C PHE A 367 21.28 5.44 -38.27
N ARG A 368 20.89 4.39 -37.55
CA ARG A 368 21.78 3.26 -37.29
C ARG A 368 21.57 2.16 -38.33
N GLY A 369 20.32 1.87 -38.72
CA GLY A 369 20.02 1.04 -39.89
C GLY A 369 18.60 0.46 -39.89
N CYS A 370 18.39 -0.63 -40.63
CA CYS A 370 17.17 -1.43 -40.52
C CYS A 370 17.05 -2.03 -39.11
N ILE A 371 15.85 -2.07 -38.55
CA ILE A 371 15.58 -3.00 -37.44
C ILE A 371 15.64 -4.45 -37.95
N SER A 372 16.20 -5.35 -37.15
CA SER A 372 16.45 -6.76 -37.53
C SER A 372 15.66 -7.78 -36.70
N ASN A 373 15.04 -7.33 -35.62
CA ASN A 373 14.32 -8.09 -34.61
C ASN A 373 12.93 -7.50 -34.34
N GLY A 374 12.10 -8.26 -33.63
CA GLY A 374 10.72 -7.92 -33.31
C GLY A 374 9.74 -8.12 -34.47
N PRO A 375 8.42 -8.04 -34.19
CA PRO A 375 7.37 -8.25 -35.19
C PRO A 375 7.49 -7.35 -36.43
N PHE A 376 8.13 -6.18 -36.32
CA PHE A 376 8.29 -5.22 -37.41
C PHE A 376 9.58 -5.37 -38.23
N ALA A 377 10.49 -6.31 -37.91
CA ALA A 377 11.74 -6.54 -38.67
C ALA A 377 11.51 -6.77 -40.19
N LYS A 378 10.35 -7.35 -40.53
CA LYS A 378 9.93 -7.63 -41.92
C LYS A 378 9.03 -6.54 -42.52
N PHE A 379 8.67 -5.50 -41.78
CA PHE A 379 7.86 -4.40 -42.28
C PHE A 379 8.65 -3.56 -43.30
N ARG A 380 7.97 -3.11 -44.36
CA ARG A 380 8.58 -2.40 -45.48
C ARG A 380 7.82 -1.10 -45.82
N PRO A 381 8.15 0.03 -45.17
CA PRO A 381 7.55 1.32 -45.50
C PRO A 381 7.89 1.78 -46.93
N ILE A 382 6.96 2.50 -47.55
CA ILE A 382 7.09 3.09 -48.91
C ILE A 382 7.47 4.59 -48.85
N ARG A 383 7.27 5.25 -47.70
CA ARG A 383 7.78 6.61 -47.44
C ARG A 383 8.88 6.52 -46.41
N GLY A 384 10.03 7.08 -46.72
CA GLY A 384 11.22 7.03 -45.87
C GLY A 384 11.65 8.39 -45.36
N PRO A 385 12.88 8.50 -44.86
CA PRO A 385 13.43 9.74 -44.30
C PRO A 385 13.39 10.91 -45.30
N GLY A 386 12.98 12.09 -44.82
CA GLY A 386 12.81 13.28 -45.66
C GLY A 386 11.62 13.17 -46.62
N LYS A 387 11.82 13.54 -47.88
CA LYS A 387 10.82 13.39 -48.96
C LYS A 387 10.98 12.08 -49.76
N PHE A 388 11.72 11.10 -49.25
CA PHE A 388 12.00 9.86 -49.99
C PHE A 388 10.74 8.98 -50.15
N ILE A 389 10.52 8.47 -51.37
CA ILE A 389 9.42 7.55 -51.70
C ILE A 389 10.00 6.36 -52.46
N GLY A 390 9.89 5.17 -51.85
CA GLY A 390 10.41 3.89 -52.33
C GLY A 390 10.34 2.85 -51.22
N GLU A 391 10.15 1.57 -51.56
CA GLU A 391 10.13 0.48 -50.58
C GLU A 391 11.51 0.28 -49.95
N HIS A 392 11.56 0.22 -48.61
CA HIS A 392 12.78 -0.02 -47.83
C HIS A 392 12.44 -0.71 -46.50
N CYS A 393 13.43 -1.05 -45.69
CA CYS A 393 13.21 -1.54 -44.32
C CYS A 393 12.82 -0.39 -43.36
N LEU A 394 12.08 -0.70 -42.30
CA LEU A 394 11.88 0.25 -41.20
C LEU A 394 13.21 0.55 -40.50
N THR A 395 13.53 1.83 -40.35
CA THR A 395 14.80 2.35 -39.85
C THR A 395 14.71 2.96 -38.45
N ARG A 396 15.73 2.72 -37.62
CA ARG A 396 15.85 3.24 -36.25
C ARG A 396 17.31 3.63 -35.95
N GLY A 397 17.52 4.43 -34.90
CA GLY A 397 18.86 4.84 -34.46
C GLY A 397 18.84 5.50 -33.09
N LEU A 398 18.61 4.70 -32.06
CA LEU A 398 18.48 5.16 -30.67
C LEU A 398 19.72 5.93 -30.22
N ASN A 399 19.52 7.09 -29.59
CA ASN A 399 20.59 7.99 -29.15
C ASN A 399 20.45 8.34 -27.66
N ASP A 400 20.94 7.43 -26.81
CA ASP A 400 20.87 7.53 -25.36
C ASP A 400 21.52 8.81 -24.81
N THR A 401 22.49 9.39 -25.53
CA THR A 401 23.15 10.64 -25.14
C THR A 401 22.23 11.85 -25.31
N LEU A 402 21.29 11.83 -26.26
CA LEU A 402 20.27 12.86 -26.38
C LEU A 402 19.11 12.60 -25.41
N SER A 403 18.69 11.33 -25.25
CA SER A 403 17.69 10.96 -24.22
C SER A 403 18.09 11.47 -22.83
N LYS A 404 19.32 11.17 -22.38
CA LYS A 404 19.83 11.56 -21.04
C LYS A 404 19.96 13.07 -20.82
N ASN A 405 19.88 13.90 -21.87
CA ASN A 405 19.95 15.36 -21.76
C ASN A 405 18.60 16.07 -21.97
N PHE A 406 17.59 15.40 -22.57
CA PHE A 406 16.28 16.00 -22.86
C PHE A 406 15.09 15.30 -22.20
N LEU A 407 15.23 14.04 -21.79
CA LEU A 407 14.17 13.18 -21.24
C LEU A 407 14.53 12.72 -19.81
N THR A 408 14.76 13.66 -18.90
CA THR A 408 15.01 13.38 -17.47
C THR A 408 13.80 13.79 -16.63
N SER A 409 13.62 13.15 -15.46
CA SER A 409 12.57 13.54 -14.49
C SER A 409 12.61 15.03 -14.21
N ALA A 410 13.76 15.58 -13.81
CA ALA A 410 13.88 17.01 -13.51
C ALA A 410 13.40 17.98 -14.63
N VAL A 411 13.52 17.61 -15.91
CA VAL A 411 13.00 18.41 -17.03
C VAL A 411 11.49 18.19 -17.22
N VAL A 412 11.01 16.97 -17.02
CA VAL A 412 9.57 16.63 -17.02
C VAL A 412 8.86 17.33 -15.85
N ASP A 413 9.47 17.36 -14.67
CA ASP A 413 9.00 18.03 -13.46
C ASP A 413 8.99 19.55 -13.63
N GLU A 414 10.01 20.15 -14.28
CA GLU A 414 9.99 21.59 -14.64
C GLU A 414 8.82 21.92 -15.58
N ILE A 415 8.43 20.99 -16.45
CA ILE A 415 7.29 21.16 -17.37
C ILE A 415 5.96 21.02 -16.61
N PHE A 416 5.78 20.00 -15.78
CA PHE A 416 4.57 19.84 -14.96
C PHE A 416 4.41 20.93 -13.88
N ALA A 417 5.51 21.55 -13.43
CA ALA A 417 5.49 22.68 -12.50
C ALA A 417 5.12 24.03 -13.16
N GLN A 418 4.82 24.08 -14.46
CA GLN A 418 4.39 25.32 -15.11
C GLN A 418 2.96 25.71 -14.66
N PRO A 419 2.72 26.96 -14.23
CA PRO A 419 1.49 27.36 -13.56
C PRO A 419 0.28 27.55 -14.49
N ASP A 420 0.47 27.46 -15.81
CA ASP A 420 -0.58 27.59 -16.80
C ASP A 420 -0.29 26.75 -18.05
N PHE A 421 -1.36 26.40 -18.78
CA PHE A 421 -1.28 25.51 -19.94
C PHE A 421 -0.45 26.08 -21.10
N GLU A 422 -0.38 27.39 -21.30
CA GLU A 422 0.41 27.95 -22.41
C GLU A 422 1.89 27.94 -22.08
N ASN A 423 2.31 28.20 -20.83
CA ASN A 423 3.69 27.98 -20.41
C ASN A 423 4.08 26.49 -20.36
N PHE A 424 3.19 25.60 -19.90
CA PHE A 424 3.36 24.14 -20.04
C PHE A 424 3.61 23.75 -21.50
N ARG A 425 2.73 24.18 -22.41
CA ARG A 425 2.80 23.87 -23.84
C ARG A 425 4.03 24.52 -24.52
N ILE A 426 4.40 25.74 -24.13
CA ILE A 426 5.64 26.39 -24.58
C ILE A 426 6.87 25.62 -24.08
N GLN A 427 6.86 25.05 -22.87
CA GLN A 427 7.99 24.27 -22.37
C GLN A 427 8.07 22.88 -23.02
N LEU A 428 6.92 22.28 -23.32
CA LEU A 428 6.78 20.99 -24.01
C LEU A 428 7.16 21.06 -25.51
N GLU A 429 6.49 21.95 -26.26
CA GLU A 429 6.51 22.04 -27.74
C GLU A 429 7.27 23.27 -28.28
N GLY A 430 7.32 24.35 -27.51
CA GLY A 430 7.98 25.61 -27.92
C GLY A 430 7.07 26.69 -28.49
N LYS A 431 7.72 27.79 -28.90
CA LYS A 431 7.10 28.88 -29.69
C LYS A 431 7.46 28.69 -31.17
N PRO A 432 6.57 29.02 -32.13
CA PRO A 432 6.75 28.69 -33.57
C PRO A 432 7.93 29.33 -34.31
N ILE A 433 8.88 29.99 -33.62
CA ILE A 433 9.90 30.86 -34.24
C ILE A 433 11.28 30.85 -33.54
N THR A 434 11.55 29.95 -32.59
CA THR A 434 12.81 29.92 -31.81
C THR A 434 13.53 28.57 -31.89
N PRO A 435 14.83 28.50 -32.27
CA PRO A 435 15.51 27.27 -32.68
C PRO A 435 16.18 26.50 -31.53
N THR A 436 15.54 26.41 -30.36
CA THR A 436 16.04 25.67 -29.18
C THR A 436 15.23 24.40 -28.99
N SER A 437 15.86 23.23 -29.15
CA SER A 437 15.22 21.92 -28.95
C SER A 437 14.59 21.80 -27.56
N ARG A 438 13.37 21.25 -27.50
CA ARG A 438 12.63 20.96 -26.24
C ARG A 438 12.32 19.47 -26.12
N ILE A 439 11.66 19.05 -25.04
CA ILE A 439 11.48 17.63 -24.72
C ILE A 439 10.73 16.84 -25.81
N HIS A 440 9.71 17.45 -26.45
CA HIS A 440 8.98 16.84 -27.57
C HIS A 440 9.92 16.52 -28.73
N ASP A 441 10.68 17.54 -29.18
CA ASP A 441 11.66 17.39 -30.25
C ASP A 441 12.78 16.42 -29.85
N GLY A 442 13.19 16.46 -28.58
CA GLY A 442 14.14 15.54 -27.96
C GLY A 442 13.70 14.09 -28.09
N GLY A 443 12.41 13.80 -27.91
CA GLY A 443 11.81 12.48 -28.15
C GLY A 443 12.02 12.00 -29.60
N HIS A 444 11.53 12.77 -30.59
CA HIS A 444 11.69 12.45 -32.02
C HIS A 444 13.16 12.27 -32.41
N ILE A 445 14.02 13.17 -31.91
CA ILE A 445 15.46 13.19 -32.17
C ILE A 445 16.18 11.98 -31.55
N SER A 446 15.72 11.46 -30.42
CA SER A 446 16.39 10.39 -29.67
C SER A 446 16.03 8.98 -30.13
N VAL A 447 14.86 8.78 -30.78
CA VAL A 447 14.52 7.48 -31.41
C VAL A 447 15.33 7.24 -32.70
N GLY A 448 15.83 8.31 -33.33
CA GLY A 448 16.52 8.21 -34.60
C GLY A 448 15.60 7.74 -35.74
N GLY A 449 16.20 7.25 -36.83
CA GLY A 449 15.47 6.62 -37.93
C GLY A 449 14.41 7.53 -38.55
N GLU A 450 13.32 6.94 -39.05
CA GLU A 450 12.20 7.67 -39.65
C GLU A 450 11.53 8.71 -38.73
N MET A 451 11.68 8.59 -37.39
CA MET A 451 11.14 9.57 -36.43
C MET A 451 12.00 10.84 -36.31
N SER A 452 13.31 10.75 -36.58
CA SER A 452 14.32 11.83 -36.34
C SER A 452 14.17 13.10 -37.18
N ASN A 453 13.21 13.12 -38.11
CA ASN A 453 12.96 14.24 -39.02
C ASN A 453 11.92 15.19 -38.41
N VAL A 454 12.18 16.50 -38.41
CA VAL A 454 11.30 17.53 -37.79
C VAL A 454 9.92 17.65 -38.46
N TYR A 455 9.69 16.91 -39.56
CA TYR A 455 8.43 16.83 -40.30
C TYR A 455 7.70 15.48 -40.12
N SER A 456 8.09 14.66 -39.15
CA SER A 456 7.52 13.31 -38.92
C SER A 456 6.12 13.33 -38.27
N SER A 457 5.73 14.41 -37.58
CA SER A 457 4.43 14.51 -36.91
C SER A 457 3.30 14.94 -37.87
N PRO A 458 2.12 14.28 -37.85
CA PRO A 458 0.97 14.66 -38.69
C PRO A 458 0.44 16.09 -38.47
N GLY A 459 0.77 16.72 -37.33
CA GLY A 459 0.34 18.07 -36.98
C GLY A 459 0.90 19.19 -37.89
N GLY A 460 1.96 18.92 -38.66
CA GLY A 460 2.53 19.89 -39.61
C GLY A 460 1.62 20.26 -40.79
N LEU A 461 0.50 19.58 -40.98
CA LEU A 461 -0.39 19.70 -42.14
C LEU A 461 -1.59 20.67 -41.93
N SER A 462 -1.35 21.83 -41.32
CA SER A 462 -2.34 22.92 -41.26
C SER A 462 -1.75 24.34 -41.35
N ALA A 463 -0.72 24.51 -42.17
CA ALA A 463 -0.38 25.81 -42.75
C ALA A 463 0.17 25.67 -44.18
N ILE A 464 -0.15 26.63 -45.04
CA ILE A 464 0.46 26.84 -46.38
C ILE A 464 0.27 25.69 -47.39
N LEU A 465 -1.01 25.37 -47.68
CA LEU A 465 -1.42 25.12 -49.06
C LEU A 465 -2.38 26.22 -49.55
N SER A 466 -1.90 27.47 -49.49
CA SER A 466 -2.55 28.62 -50.15
C SER A 466 -1.57 29.37 -51.05
N THR A 467 -1.76 29.21 -52.36
CA THR A 467 -1.18 29.99 -53.47
C THR A 467 0.34 30.02 -53.66
N SER A 468 0.75 29.75 -54.89
CA SER A 468 2.10 29.96 -55.40
C SER A 468 2.39 31.43 -55.74
N ARG A 469 3.61 31.90 -55.45
CA ARG A 469 4.56 32.51 -56.42
C ARG A 469 5.89 32.95 -55.76
N GLN A 470 6.95 32.94 -56.57
CA GLN A 470 8.34 33.37 -56.30
C GLN A 470 8.52 34.91 -56.49
N PRO A 471 9.72 35.55 -56.27
CA PRO A 471 11.07 35.01 -55.93
C PRO A 471 11.78 35.66 -54.70
N GLY A 472 13.06 35.29 -54.46
CA GLY A 472 13.95 35.81 -53.39
C GLY A 472 14.69 37.14 -53.75
N PRO A 473 15.98 37.40 -53.35
CA PRO A 473 17.04 36.43 -52.95
C PRO A 473 18.08 36.85 -51.83
N HIS A 474 19.04 35.94 -51.56
CA HIS A 474 20.48 36.12 -51.21
C HIS A 474 21.06 36.32 -49.76
N LEU A 475 22.06 35.45 -49.46
CA LEU A 475 23.35 35.61 -48.69
C LEU A 475 23.57 34.99 -47.27
N GLU A 476 24.86 34.85 -46.89
CA GLU A 476 25.56 33.82 -46.05
C GLU A 476 26.72 34.46 -45.18
N PRO A 477 27.63 33.77 -44.42
CA PRO A 477 27.55 32.63 -43.44
C PRO A 477 28.56 32.72 -42.20
N MET A 478 28.76 31.60 -41.44
CA MET A 478 29.98 31.19 -40.61
C MET A 478 30.34 31.95 -39.27
N ALA A 479 31.22 31.53 -38.31
CA ALA A 479 31.89 30.28 -37.77
C ALA A 479 32.85 30.66 -36.56
N ALA A 480 33.57 29.86 -35.71
CA ALA A 480 33.52 28.49 -35.08
C ALA A 480 34.71 28.30 -34.02
N PHE A 481 34.91 27.10 -33.40
CA PHE A 481 36.04 26.61 -32.51
C PHE A 481 36.15 27.11 -31.02
N SER A 482 36.85 26.50 -30.00
CA SER A 482 37.21 25.08 -29.61
C SER A 482 38.04 24.90 -28.27
N ARG A 483 38.11 23.66 -27.69
CA ARG A 483 39.21 22.97 -26.87
C ARG A 483 39.43 23.06 -25.31
N ARG A 484 39.35 21.86 -24.64
CA ARG A 484 40.29 21.11 -23.71
C ARG A 484 40.74 21.53 -22.25
N SER A 485 40.33 20.73 -21.24
CA SER A 485 41.13 20.00 -20.16
C SER A 485 41.83 20.74 -18.97
N LEU A 486 42.49 20.16 -17.91
CA LEU A 486 43.02 18.79 -17.52
C LEU A 486 43.40 18.67 -15.97
N MET A 487 43.25 17.48 -15.31
CA MET A 487 43.85 16.86 -14.04
C MET A 487 44.35 17.62 -12.75
N GLY A 488 44.36 16.95 -11.55
CA GLY A 488 45.30 17.31 -10.43
C GLY A 488 45.16 16.85 -8.93
N ASP A 489 45.14 15.55 -8.60
CA ASP A 489 45.53 14.79 -7.34
C ASP A 489 45.84 15.33 -5.89
N TYR A 490 45.35 14.54 -4.89
CA TYR A 490 45.94 13.99 -3.62
C TYR A 490 46.14 14.68 -2.20
N ARG A 491 45.57 13.94 -1.21
CA ARG A 491 45.70 13.72 0.28
C ARG A 491 47.14 13.46 0.87
N PRO A 492 47.41 13.00 2.16
CA PRO A 492 46.60 12.59 3.37
C PRO A 492 47.00 13.35 4.70
N LEU A 493 46.90 12.98 6.01
CA LEU A 493 46.77 11.78 6.93
C LEU A 493 45.93 12.16 8.21
N ASN A 494 45.51 11.37 9.26
CA ASN A 494 45.95 10.19 10.08
C ASN A 494 46.89 10.54 11.29
N THR A 495 46.86 10.03 12.55
CA THR A 495 46.44 8.73 13.18
C THR A 495 46.08 8.73 14.72
N ARG A 496 45.03 7.96 15.13
CA ARG A 496 44.91 6.92 16.24
C ARG A 496 44.95 7.14 17.79
N SER A 497 44.22 6.22 18.48
CA SER A 497 44.06 5.88 19.94
C SER A 497 45.14 4.89 20.48
N PRO A 498 45.07 4.15 21.66
CA PRO A 498 44.05 3.08 22.00
C PRO A 498 43.87 2.61 23.50
N ILE A 499 43.22 1.42 23.73
CA ILE A 499 43.33 0.47 24.91
C ILE A 499 42.60 0.89 26.22
N ARG A 500 42.01 0.09 27.16
CA ARG A 500 41.50 -1.32 27.45
C ARG A 500 40.74 -1.24 28.83
N GLU A 501 40.02 -2.16 29.53
CA GLU A 501 39.35 -3.52 29.49
C GLU A 501 38.53 -3.65 30.85
N TYR A 502 37.80 -4.69 31.34
CA TYR A 502 37.43 -6.10 31.02
C TYR A 502 36.23 -6.58 31.92
N HIS A 503 35.43 -7.59 31.51
CA HIS A 503 34.61 -8.55 32.32
C HIS A 503 33.47 -8.03 33.26
N VAL A 504 32.45 -8.78 33.75
CA VAL A 504 31.69 -10.04 33.40
C VAL A 504 30.38 -10.06 34.25
N GLY A 505 29.26 -10.62 33.76
CA GLY A 505 28.14 -11.04 34.63
C GLY A 505 26.73 -11.08 34.02
N LEU A 506 26.08 -12.25 34.06
CA LEU A 506 24.65 -12.55 33.80
C LEU A 506 24.11 -13.37 35.00
N PRO A 507 22.80 -13.68 35.13
CA PRO A 507 21.59 -13.12 34.49
C PRO A 507 20.54 -12.62 35.53
N PHE A 508 19.36 -12.20 35.07
CA PHE A 508 18.12 -12.21 35.88
C PHE A 508 16.93 -12.75 35.06
N GLY A 509 15.96 -13.37 35.73
CA GLY A 509 14.78 -14.00 35.11
C GLY A 509 13.49 -13.20 35.32
N TYR A 510 12.41 -13.67 34.68
CA TYR A 510 11.07 -13.08 34.75
C TYR A 510 10.45 -13.12 36.16
N GLY A 511 9.68 -12.08 36.50
CA GLY A 511 8.82 -12.02 37.69
C GLY A 511 7.77 -10.92 37.54
N TYR A 512 6.49 -11.24 37.77
CA TYR A 512 5.33 -10.42 37.41
C TYR A 512 4.67 -9.75 38.63
N THR A 513 3.99 -8.62 38.41
CA THR A 513 3.06 -7.90 39.31
C THR A 513 3.60 -7.23 40.59
N GLY A 514 3.08 -6.03 40.89
CA GLY A 514 3.28 -5.31 42.15
C GLY A 514 2.74 -3.87 42.07
N ARG A 515 1.69 -3.52 42.83
CA ARG A 515 1.00 -2.21 42.74
C ARG A 515 1.67 -1.10 43.57
N HIS A 516 1.37 0.14 43.17
CA HIS A 516 1.51 1.44 43.85
C HIS A 516 1.99 1.50 45.30
N ASN A 517 2.82 2.51 45.58
CA ASN A 517 2.61 3.37 46.75
C ASN A 517 3.02 4.82 46.43
N TYR A 518 2.38 5.78 47.10
CA TYR A 518 2.49 7.22 46.85
C TYR A 518 2.62 7.93 48.20
N ASP A 519 3.77 8.56 48.50
CA ASP A 519 3.86 9.76 49.35
C ASP A 519 5.29 10.37 49.30
N PRO A 520 5.50 11.67 49.64
CA PRO A 520 6.72 12.40 49.25
C PRO A 520 7.56 12.93 50.43
N ARG A 521 8.69 13.61 50.12
CA ARG A 521 8.98 15.00 50.53
C ARG A 521 10.39 15.52 50.19
N TYR A 522 10.44 16.83 49.90
CA TYR A 522 11.59 17.77 50.01
C TYR A 522 12.84 17.51 49.12
N HIS A 523 13.62 18.53 48.73
CA HIS A 523 13.57 19.99 48.98
C HIS A 523 13.86 20.80 47.70
N GLU A 524 13.56 22.10 47.73
CA GLU A 524 13.88 23.07 46.66
C GLU A 524 15.39 23.40 46.60
N TYR A 525 15.86 23.93 45.45
CA TYR A 525 16.30 25.34 45.39
C TYR A 525 16.44 25.82 43.94
N SER A 526 16.42 27.14 43.70
CA SER A 526 16.40 27.76 42.37
C SER A 526 17.49 28.82 42.16
N ARG A 527 17.75 29.12 40.88
CA ARG A 527 18.42 30.30 40.26
C ARG A 527 19.88 30.18 39.77
N GLU A 528 20.12 30.94 38.70
CA GLU A 528 21.39 31.31 38.04
C GLU A 528 22.20 32.36 38.87
N PRO A 529 23.26 33.09 38.39
CA PRO A 529 23.96 33.08 37.08
C PRO A 529 25.51 33.30 37.05
N ARG A 530 26.10 33.07 35.86
CA ARG A 530 27.20 33.79 35.15
C ARG A 530 28.57 34.20 35.80
N VAL A 531 29.64 33.62 35.23
CA VAL A 531 30.83 34.27 34.57
C VAL A 531 31.94 34.99 35.42
N LEU A 532 33.13 35.18 34.79
CA LEU A 532 34.38 35.91 35.19
C LEU A 532 35.34 35.15 36.13
N HIS A 533 36.69 35.35 36.13
CA HIS A 533 37.62 36.27 35.42
C HIS A 533 38.99 35.53 35.25
N LEU A 534 39.93 35.83 34.33
CA LEU A 534 40.87 36.99 34.25
C LEU A 534 41.52 36.98 32.83
N ARG A 535 41.59 38.09 32.07
CA ARG A 535 42.58 39.22 32.08
C ARG A 535 44.04 38.82 31.72
N LEU A 536 44.81 39.56 30.91
CA LEU A 536 44.63 40.82 30.14
C LEU A 536 45.81 40.98 29.14
N ASN A 537 45.68 41.74 28.03
CA ASN A 537 46.56 42.91 27.73
C ASN A 537 46.42 43.60 26.34
N PHE A 538 46.68 44.92 26.40
CA PHE A 538 47.15 45.89 25.38
C PHE A 538 46.29 46.35 24.18
N GLU A 539 46.61 47.57 23.75
CA GLU A 539 45.83 48.51 22.93
C GLU A 539 46.52 48.83 21.58
N SER A 540 45.82 49.64 20.76
CA SER A 540 46.39 50.53 19.73
C SER A 540 46.86 49.86 18.41
N SER A 541 47.00 50.54 17.26
CA SER A 541 46.41 51.79 16.73
C SER A 541 46.82 51.98 15.24
N LYS A 542 46.26 53.01 14.55
CA LYS A 542 46.76 53.61 13.27
C LYS A 542 46.57 52.75 11.98
N HIS A 543 46.52 53.27 10.74
CA HIS A 543 46.29 54.63 10.19
C HIS A 543 46.13 54.63 8.64
N ARG A 544 45.26 55.50 8.09
CA ARG A 544 45.39 56.27 6.80
C ARG A 544 45.43 55.45 5.48
N TYR A 545 45.11 55.95 4.28
CA TYR A 545 44.59 57.23 3.69
C TYR A 545 43.98 56.83 2.31
N CYS A 546 43.15 57.58 1.55
CA CYS A 546 42.59 58.95 1.53
C CYS A 546 41.04 58.84 1.25
N MET A 547 40.14 59.84 1.18
CA MET A 547 40.12 61.28 0.80
C MET A 547 40.12 61.56 -0.74
N ARG A 548 39.36 62.53 -1.31
CA ARG A 548 38.51 63.59 -0.68
C ARG A 548 37.47 64.23 -1.65
N THR A 549 36.28 64.62 -1.11
CA THR A 549 35.38 65.78 -1.47
C THR A 549 34.83 65.90 -2.92
N ILE A 550 33.60 66.38 -3.24
CA ILE A 550 32.83 67.59 -2.84
C ILE A 550 31.27 67.30 -2.88
N ASN A 551 30.44 68.24 -2.39
CA ASN A 551 28.95 68.24 -2.28
C ASN A 551 28.40 69.56 -2.94
N PRO A 552 27.09 69.87 -3.18
CA PRO A 552 25.82 69.13 -3.01
C PRO A 552 24.79 69.28 -4.20
N VAL A 553 23.50 69.01 -3.92
CA VAL A 553 22.25 69.41 -4.64
C VAL A 553 21.79 68.58 -5.84
N VAL A 554 20.58 67.99 -5.75
CA VAL A 554 19.43 68.06 -6.72
C VAL A 554 18.32 67.06 -6.31
N LYS A 555 17.04 67.41 -6.57
CA LYS A 555 15.82 66.56 -6.49
C LYS A 555 15.44 65.93 -5.13
N LYS A 556 14.71 66.71 -4.31
CA LYS A 556 13.40 66.21 -3.84
C LYS A 556 12.45 66.16 -5.06
N VAL A 557 11.76 65.03 -5.26
CA VAL A 557 10.41 64.78 -5.86
C VAL A 557 10.40 63.34 -6.43
N THR A 558 10.45 62.32 -5.57
CA THR A 558 10.27 60.90 -5.97
C THR A 558 9.91 59.92 -4.84
N VAL A 559 9.49 60.39 -3.65
CA VAL A 559 9.27 59.52 -2.46
C VAL A 559 7.87 59.70 -1.87
N THR A 560 6.85 59.68 -2.73
CA THR A 560 5.43 59.76 -2.31
C THR A 560 4.47 58.87 -3.11
N LEU A 561 4.97 58.07 -4.08
CA LEU A 561 4.14 57.10 -4.83
C LEU A 561 4.49 55.62 -4.57
N THR A 562 5.67 55.33 -4.02
CA THR A 562 6.21 53.95 -3.91
C THR A 562 5.73 53.14 -2.71
N ILE A 563 4.91 53.70 -1.81
CA ILE A 563 4.46 53.03 -0.58
C ILE A 563 2.95 52.72 -0.57
N ILE A 564 2.14 53.44 -1.36
CA ILE A 564 0.67 53.26 -1.36
C ILE A 564 0.23 52.10 -2.27
N LEU A 565 0.92 51.89 -3.41
CA LEU A 565 0.58 50.83 -4.36
C LEU A 565 0.67 49.40 -3.77
N PRO A 566 1.77 49.00 -3.07
CA PRO A 566 1.92 47.63 -2.57
C PRO A 566 0.83 47.21 -1.57
N ILE A 567 0.35 48.17 -0.77
CA ILE A 567 -0.67 47.93 0.26
C ILE A 567 -2.02 47.63 -0.41
N PHE A 568 -2.41 48.43 -1.42
CA PHE A 568 -3.62 48.17 -2.20
C PHE A 568 -3.58 46.84 -2.95
N THR A 569 -2.42 46.44 -3.49
CA THR A 569 -2.29 45.15 -4.18
C THR A 569 -2.39 43.94 -3.25
N LEU A 570 -1.88 44.02 -2.00
CA LEU A 570 -2.08 42.93 -1.04
C LEU A 570 -3.56 42.81 -0.62
N SER A 571 -4.23 43.94 -0.34
CA SER A 571 -5.66 43.93 0.01
C SER A 571 -6.53 43.35 -1.11
N LEU A 572 -6.26 43.71 -2.38
CA LEU A 572 -6.97 43.15 -3.53
C LEU A 572 -6.65 41.66 -3.74
N ALA A 573 -5.41 41.21 -3.52
CA ALA A 573 -5.05 39.80 -3.61
C ALA A 573 -5.75 38.95 -2.53
N GLN A 574 -5.87 39.45 -1.30
CA GLN A 574 -6.61 38.73 -0.24
C GLN A 574 -8.12 38.70 -0.51
N ILE A 575 -8.72 39.78 -1.03
CA ILE A 575 -10.13 39.79 -1.46
C ILE A 575 -10.35 38.81 -2.62
N ALA A 576 -9.43 38.74 -3.59
CA ALA A 576 -9.50 37.81 -4.71
C ALA A 576 -9.32 36.34 -4.29
N ALA A 577 -8.42 36.06 -3.34
CA ALA A 577 -8.25 34.72 -2.78
C ALA A 577 -9.49 34.26 -2.00
N SER A 578 -10.09 35.15 -1.19
CA SER A 578 -11.39 34.87 -0.55
C SER A 578 -12.49 34.62 -1.59
N ALA A 579 -12.55 35.41 -2.68
CA ALA A 579 -13.53 35.21 -3.75
C ALA A 579 -13.32 33.90 -4.53
N ALA A 580 -12.07 33.44 -4.70
CA ALA A 580 -11.76 32.18 -5.38
C ALA A 580 -12.15 30.93 -4.56
N ILE A 581 -12.13 31.03 -3.22
CA ILE A 581 -12.63 29.98 -2.32
C ILE A 581 -14.16 30.07 -2.19
N LEU A 582 -14.71 31.30 -2.11
CA LEU A 582 -16.15 31.53 -2.03
C LEU A 582 -16.91 31.20 -3.31
N GLY A 583 -16.29 31.25 -4.50
CA GLY A 583 -16.94 30.95 -5.78
C GLY A 583 -17.56 29.54 -5.82
N PRO A 584 -16.73 28.47 -5.73
CA PRO A 584 -17.23 27.09 -5.72
C PRO A 584 -18.21 26.80 -4.58
N VAL A 585 -18.04 27.46 -3.43
CA VAL A 585 -18.95 27.32 -2.27
C VAL A 585 -20.28 28.06 -2.52
N SER A 586 -20.28 29.22 -3.20
CA SER A 586 -21.50 29.92 -3.63
C SER A 586 -22.27 29.08 -4.64
N ASP A 587 -21.60 28.60 -5.70
CA ASP A 587 -22.23 27.76 -6.73
C ASP A 587 -22.80 26.46 -6.13
N PHE A 588 -22.14 25.89 -5.12
CA PHE A 588 -22.60 24.70 -4.39
C PHE A 588 -23.80 24.96 -3.44
N LEU A 589 -23.96 26.18 -2.93
CA LEU A 589 -25.05 26.57 -2.04
C LEU A 589 -26.25 27.18 -2.79
N GLU A 590 -26.03 27.88 -3.91
CA GLU A 590 -27.09 28.46 -4.75
C GLU A 590 -27.80 27.43 -5.65
N SER A 591 -27.21 26.25 -5.86
CA SER A 591 -27.73 25.21 -6.76
C SER A 591 -28.69 24.19 -6.11
N LYS A 592 -29.12 24.42 -4.86
CA LYS A 592 -29.82 23.42 -4.03
C LYS A 592 -31.21 23.86 -3.57
N GLU A 593 -32.09 22.88 -3.35
CA GLU A 593 -33.48 23.12 -2.94
C GLU A 593 -33.57 23.28 -1.41
N ALA A 594 -34.10 24.42 -0.97
CA ALA A 594 -34.22 24.77 0.44
C ALA A 594 -35.30 23.94 1.14
N CYS A 595 -34.98 23.37 2.30
CA CYS A 595 -35.90 22.53 3.06
C CYS A 595 -37.14 23.29 3.55
N THR A 596 -38.30 22.68 3.34
CA THR A 596 -39.60 23.21 3.81
C THR A 596 -39.82 23.00 5.31
N HIS A 597 -39.14 22.03 5.91
CA HIS A 597 -39.18 21.72 7.34
C HIS A 597 -37.92 20.95 7.77
N THR A 598 -37.10 21.53 8.66
CA THR A 598 -35.96 20.83 9.27
C THR A 598 -36.41 19.99 10.47
N ILE A 599 -35.94 18.74 10.58
CA ILE A 599 -36.14 17.90 11.77
C ILE A 599 -34.86 17.81 12.60
N TYR A 600 -34.98 17.64 13.93
CA TYR A 600 -33.84 17.66 14.84
C TYR A 600 -33.61 16.28 15.48
N ARG A 601 -32.46 15.67 15.16
CA ARG A 601 -31.99 14.40 15.72
C ARG A 601 -31.38 14.66 17.11
N GLN A 602 -31.73 13.82 18.08
CA GLN A 602 -31.46 14.04 19.52
C GLN A 602 -30.82 12.81 20.15
N GLU A 603 -30.07 13.00 21.24
CA GLU A 603 -29.48 11.90 22.01
C GLU A 603 -30.58 11.06 22.70
N TRP A 604 -30.47 9.72 22.68
CA TRP A 604 -31.51 8.80 23.17
C TRP A 604 -32.00 9.06 24.60
N ARG A 605 -31.11 9.45 25.53
CA ARG A 605 -31.44 9.73 26.93
C ARG A 605 -32.13 11.09 27.12
N SER A 606 -31.98 12.00 26.16
CA SER A 606 -32.66 13.30 26.14
C SER A 606 -34.13 13.21 25.68
N LEU A 607 -34.49 12.14 24.95
CA LEU A 607 -35.86 11.93 24.51
C LEU A 607 -36.82 11.70 25.69
N SER A 608 -38.02 12.27 25.58
CA SER A 608 -39.14 11.88 26.43
C SER A 608 -39.52 10.41 26.20
N GLU A 609 -40.05 9.76 27.23
CA GLU A 609 -40.53 8.38 27.13
C GLU A 609 -41.58 8.19 26.01
N GLN A 610 -42.41 9.20 25.77
CA GLN A 610 -43.34 9.17 24.63
C GLN A 610 -42.59 9.11 23.29
N HIS A 611 -41.55 9.93 23.08
CA HIS A 611 -40.78 9.92 21.83
C HIS A 611 -39.99 8.63 21.63
N LYS A 612 -39.45 8.03 22.70
CA LYS A 612 -38.83 6.70 22.63
C LYS A 612 -39.84 5.64 22.18
N GLN A 613 -41.03 5.63 22.78
CA GLN A 613 -42.11 4.71 22.38
C GLN A 613 -42.61 4.96 20.94
N GLU A 614 -42.71 6.21 20.49
CA GLU A 614 -43.06 6.55 19.11
C GLU A 614 -42.03 6.02 18.10
N TYR A 615 -40.73 6.13 18.40
CA TYR A 615 -39.68 5.54 17.57
C TYR A 615 -39.74 4.00 17.57
N ILE A 616 -39.81 3.38 18.75
CA ILE A 616 -39.91 1.91 18.90
C ILE A 616 -41.14 1.36 18.15
N GLN A 617 -42.28 2.05 18.21
CA GLN A 617 -43.48 1.66 17.46
C GLN A 617 -43.30 1.82 15.94
N ALA A 618 -42.58 2.84 15.47
CA ALA A 618 -42.27 2.99 14.05
C ALA A 618 -41.37 1.85 13.52
N VAL A 619 -40.32 1.46 14.26
CA VAL A 619 -39.47 0.31 13.90
C VAL A 619 -40.28 -0.99 13.88
N LYS A 620 -41.15 -1.22 14.88
CA LYS A 620 -42.02 -2.39 14.90
C LYS A 620 -43.07 -2.36 13.79
N CYS A 621 -43.47 -1.18 13.32
CA CYS A 621 -44.31 -1.03 12.14
C CYS A 621 -43.55 -1.39 10.86
N SER A 622 -42.29 -0.97 10.67
CA SER A 622 -41.53 -1.30 9.46
C SER A 622 -41.24 -2.82 9.35
N HIS A 623 -41.03 -3.50 10.48
CA HIS A 623 -41.00 -4.97 10.54
C HIS A 623 -42.35 -5.64 10.23
N SER A 624 -43.48 -4.94 10.40
CA SER A 624 -44.82 -5.47 10.11
C SER A 624 -45.34 -5.21 8.67
N LEU A 625 -44.76 -4.23 7.99
CA LEU A 625 -45.11 -3.86 6.61
C LEU A 625 -44.35 -4.75 5.60
N PRO A 626 -44.92 -5.09 4.42
CA PRO A 626 -44.32 -6.04 3.47
C PRO A 626 -43.08 -5.51 2.73
N ASN A 627 -42.33 -6.41 2.10
CA ASN A 627 -41.19 -6.06 1.23
C ASN A 627 -41.60 -5.28 -0.05
N LYS A 628 -40.62 -4.62 -0.68
CA LYS A 628 -40.79 -3.84 -1.93
C LYS A 628 -39.69 -4.17 -2.94
N THR A 629 -38.46 -4.39 -2.47
CA THR A 629 -37.41 -4.98 -3.31
C THR A 629 -37.70 -6.46 -3.60
N SER A 630 -37.03 -6.99 -4.62
CA SER A 630 -37.01 -8.40 -5.00
C SER A 630 -35.71 -9.12 -4.59
N TYR A 631 -35.00 -8.62 -3.57
CA TYR A 631 -33.83 -9.28 -3.00
C TYR A 631 -34.18 -10.68 -2.47
N HIS A 632 -33.19 -11.57 -2.36
CA HIS A 632 -33.43 -12.93 -1.88
C HIS A 632 -33.71 -12.92 -0.37
N GLY A 633 -34.84 -13.50 0.05
CA GLY A 633 -35.19 -13.71 1.46
C GLY A 633 -36.02 -12.61 2.14
N VAL A 634 -36.12 -11.40 1.57
CA VAL A 634 -36.86 -10.28 2.20
C VAL A 634 -38.37 -10.57 2.36
N LYS A 635 -38.93 -10.09 3.47
CA LYS A 635 -40.36 -10.18 3.82
C LYS A 635 -40.94 -8.85 4.29
N THR A 636 -40.15 -7.98 4.93
CA THR A 636 -40.63 -6.75 5.62
C THR A 636 -40.13 -5.43 4.99
N ARG A 637 -40.48 -4.25 5.56
CA ARG A 637 -39.78 -2.97 5.23
C ARG A 637 -38.39 -2.91 5.84
N LEU A 638 -38.16 -3.53 7.00
CA LEU A 638 -36.85 -3.52 7.65
C LEU A 638 -35.84 -4.39 6.87
N ASP A 639 -36.27 -5.58 6.42
CA ASP A 639 -35.43 -6.51 5.65
C ASP A 639 -34.93 -5.90 4.34
N ASP A 640 -35.70 -4.98 3.74
CA ASP A 640 -35.34 -4.24 2.52
C ASP A 640 -34.07 -3.39 2.73
N PHE A 641 -33.96 -2.72 3.89
CA PHE A 641 -32.78 -1.94 4.28
C PHE A 641 -31.61 -2.86 4.62
N GLN A 642 -31.87 -3.93 5.38
CA GLN A 642 -30.86 -4.94 5.69
C GLN A 642 -30.31 -5.59 4.41
N ALA A 643 -31.15 -5.91 3.42
CA ALA A 643 -30.74 -6.44 2.13
C ALA A 643 -29.91 -5.44 1.33
N VAL A 644 -30.33 -4.17 1.23
CA VAL A 644 -29.52 -3.13 0.56
C VAL A 644 -28.14 -3.03 1.20
N HIS A 645 -28.03 -3.14 2.52
CA HIS A 645 -26.73 -3.18 3.19
C HIS A 645 -25.94 -4.45 2.84
N ILE A 646 -26.50 -5.65 3.02
CA ILE A 646 -25.88 -6.95 2.69
C ILE A 646 -25.33 -6.96 1.26
N TYR A 647 -26.12 -6.50 0.27
CA TYR A 647 -25.77 -6.54 -1.15
C TYR A 647 -24.78 -5.46 -1.60
N ASN A 648 -24.53 -4.41 -0.81
CA ASN A 648 -23.57 -3.35 -1.15
C ASN A 648 -22.43 -3.25 -0.12
N ALA A 649 -22.37 -4.12 0.90
CA ALA A 649 -21.45 -3.97 2.03
C ALA A 649 -19.97 -3.86 1.63
N GLU A 650 -19.53 -4.64 0.64
CA GLU A 650 -18.16 -4.59 0.09
C GLU A 650 -17.92 -3.36 -0.80
N GLU A 651 -18.96 -2.72 -1.34
CA GLU A 651 -18.84 -1.49 -2.14
C GLU A 651 -18.79 -0.21 -1.29
N VAL A 652 -19.37 -0.23 -0.08
CA VAL A 652 -19.66 0.98 0.72
C VAL A 652 -18.87 1.10 2.03
N HIS A 653 -18.00 0.13 2.34
CA HIS A 653 -17.09 0.16 3.49
C HIS A 653 -15.62 0.21 3.04
N HIS A 654 -14.78 0.83 3.86
CA HIS A 654 -13.36 1.10 3.61
C HIS A 654 -13.11 1.94 2.33
N VAL A 655 -14.07 2.78 1.98
CA VAL A 655 -14.10 3.62 0.77
C VAL A 655 -14.42 5.08 1.08
N GLY A 656 -13.92 6.00 0.26
CA GLY A 656 -14.13 7.45 0.41
C GLY A 656 -15.59 7.91 0.40
N HIS A 657 -16.53 7.06 0.00
CA HIS A 657 -17.96 7.35 0.00
C HIS A 657 -18.77 6.70 1.13
N PHE A 658 -18.11 6.00 2.09
CA PHE A 658 -18.74 5.37 3.28
C PHE A 658 -19.68 6.32 4.03
N PHE A 659 -19.17 7.48 4.43
CA PHE A 659 -19.93 8.49 5.19
C PHE A 659 -21.10 9.08 4.38
N PRO A 660 -20.89 9.57 3.13
CA PRO A 660 -21.98 9.94 2.22
C PRO A 660 -23.07 8.87 2.04
N TRP A 661 -22.69 7.59 1.91
CA TRP A 661 -23.64 6.49 1.74
C TRP A 661 -24.50 6.27 2.99
N HIS A 662 -23.87 6.10 4.15
CA HIS A 662 -24.56 5.86 5.42
C HIS A 662 -25.45 7.03 5.82
N ARG A 663 -25.00 8.27 5.62
CA ARG A 663 -25.81 9.49 5.80
C ARG A 663 -27.12 9.43 5.01
N ARG A 664 -27.07 9.01 3.75
CA ARG A 664 -28.26 8.90 2.89
C ARG A 664 -29.12 7.69 3.27
N PHE A 665 -28.51 6.55 3.57
CA PHE A 665 -29.22 5.35 4.04
C PHE A 665 -30.07 5.65 5.30
N LEU A 666 -29.51 6.39 6.27
CA LEU A 666 -30.24 6.92 7.44
C LEU A 666 -31.42 7.82 7.04
N SER A 667 -31.20 8.76 6.10
CA SER A 667 -32.25 9.66 5.58
C SER A 667 -33.39 8.87 4.92
N MET A 668 -33.10 7.85 4.12
CA MET A 668 -34.10 7.00 3.47
C MET A 668 -34.88 6.16 4.50
N TYR A 669 -34.22 5.66 5.54
CA TYR A 669 -34.84 4.94 6.65
C TYR A 669 -35.78 5.86 7.46
N GLU A 670 -35.30 7.06 7.79
CA GLU A 670 -36.07 8.11 8.46
C GLU A 670 -37.31 8.52 7.65
N THR A 671 -37.18 8.71 6.33
CA THR A 671 -38.32 8.94 5.42
C THR A 671 -39.31 7.78 5.47
N MET A 672 -38.85 6.52 5.38
CA MET A 672 -39.71 5.34 5.44
C MET A 672 -40.49 5.25 6.77
N LEU A 673 -39.83 5.46 7.92
CA LEU A 673 -40.51 5.48 9.22
C LEU A 673 -41.59 6.57 9.31
N ARG A 674 -41.33 7.74 8.71
CA ARG A 674 -42.26 8.89 8.74
C ARG A 674 -43.44 8.70 7.78
N ASP A 675 -43.18 8.32 6.54
CA ASP A 675 -44.19 8.26 5.48
C ASP A 675 -45.00 6.95 5.51
N GLU A 676 -44.39 5.81 5.86
CA GLU A 676 -45.05 4.50 5.86
C GLU A 676 -45.56 4.10 7.25
N CYS A 677 -44.87 4.54 8.31
CA CYS A 677 -45.21 4.21 9.70
C CYS A 677 -45.70 5.40 10.55
N GLY A 678 -45.84 6.59 9.95
CA GLY A 678 -46.45 7.76 10.60
C GLY A 678 -45.60 8.38 11.72
N PHE A 679 -44.31 8.04 11.81
CA PHE A 679 -43.38 8.62 12.78
C PHE A 679 -43.28 10.14 12.60
N ARG A 680 -43.14 10.88 13.71
CA ARG A 680 -43.16 12.36 13.69
C ARG A 680 -41.87 13.01 14.19
N GLY A 681 -41.09 12.29 14.99
CA GLY A 681 -39.76 12.71 15.40
C GLY A 681 -38.73 12.59 14.26
N ALA A 682 -37.48 12.89 14.61
CA ALA A 682 -36.30 12.47 13.85
C ALA A 682 -35.73 11.19 14.47
N ILE A 683 -34.87 10.47 13.75
CA ILE A 683 -34.15 9.34 14.32
C ILE A 683 -33.24 9.83 15.45
N PRO A 684 -33.23 9.17 16.62
CA PRO A 684 -32.28 9.51 17.67
C PRO A 684 -30.87 9.04 17.30
N TYR A 685 -29.88 9.60 17.98
CA TYR A 685 -28.51 9.08 17.96
C TYR A 685 -28.15 8.50 19.34
N TRP A 686 -27.27 7.51 19.35
CA TRP A 686 -26.74 6.92 20.58
C TRP A 686 -25.33 7.44 20.85
N ASP A 687 -25.18 8.28 21.88
CA ASP A 687 -23.85 8.74 22.28
C ASP A 687 -23.19 7.72 23.23
N TRP A 688 -22.30 6.90 22.67
CA TRP A 688 -21.51 5.91 23.41
C TRP A 688 -20.49 6.56 24.35
N THR A 689 -20.08 7.82 24.11
CA THR A 689 -19.04 8.46 24.94
C THR A 689 -19.52 8.62 26.38
N LEU A 690 -20.83 8.76 26.57
CA LEU A 690 -21.49 8.80 27.88
C LEU A 690 -21.47 7.44 28.60
N ASP A 691 -21.47 6.32 27.87
CA ASP A 691 -21.31 4.98 28.45
C ASP A 691 -19.83 4.64 28.70
N ALA A 692 -18.95 5.04 27.78
CA ALA A 692 -17.52 4.73 27.77
C ALA A 692 -16.73 5.52 28.83
N ASP A 693 -16.95 6.84 28.93
CA ASP A 693 -16.21 7.72 29.83
C ASP A 693 -16.61 7.53 31.31
N GLU A 694 -17.83 7.06 31.58
CA GLU A 694 -18.26 6.69 32.94
C GLU A 694 -17.67 5.35 33.41
N GLY A 695 -17.12 4.54 32.50
CA GLY A 695 -16.46 3.26 32.82
C GLY A 695 -17.40 2.19 33.36
N GLY A 696 -18.70 2.30 33.05
CA GLY A 696 -19.74 1.34 33.43
C GLY A 696 -19.75 0.08 32.56
N ARG A 697 -20.78 -0.76 32.74
CA ARG A 697 -21.09 -1.84 31.80
C ARG A 697 -21.97 -1.27 30.70
N LEU A 698 -21.86 -1.80 29.49
CA LEU A 698 -22.68 -1.36 28.37
C LEU A 698 -24.18 -1.63 28.62
N LEU A 699 -24.49 -2.70 29.34
CA LEU A 699 -25.85 -3.02 29.81
C LEU A 699 -26.44 -2.05 30.83
N ASP A 700 -25.66 -1.13 31.42
CA ASP A 700 -26.20 -0.05 32.26
C ASP A 700 -26.71 1.14 31.44
N SER A 701 -26.50 1.14 30.11
CA SER A 701 -26.96 2.17 29.19
C SER A 701 -28.49 2.15 28.99
N PRO A 702 -29.19 3.30 29.02
CA PRO A 702 -30.63 3.38 28.75
C PRO A 702 -31.08 2.94 27.34
N ILE A 703 -30.15 2.61 26.44
CA ILE A 703 -30.48 1.97 25.17
C ILE A 703 -30.81 0.47 25.32
N PHE A 704 -30.34 -0.21 26.36
CA PHE A 704 -30.62 -1.64 26.62
C PHE A 704 -31.78 -1.88 27.61
N ASP A 705 -32.51 -0.82 28.01
CA ASP A 705 -33.65 -0.96 28.91
C ASP A 705 -34.80 -1.76 28.25
N PRO A 706 -35.43 -2.73 28.95
CA PRO A 706 -36.43 -3.63 28.37
C PRO A 706 -37.84 -3.03 28.23
N HIS A 707 -38.04 -1.74 28.51
CA HIS A 707 -39.33 -1.06 28.36
C HIS A 707 -39.23 0.20 27.48
N THR A 708 -38.15 0.95 27.69
CA THR A 708 -37.88 2.27 27.12
C THR A 708 -36.73 2.25 26.11
N GLY A 709 -35.96 1.16 26.08
CA GLY A 709 -34.85 0.88 25.16
C GLY A 709 -35.15 -0.27 24.20
N PHE A 710 -34.11 -1.02 23.84
CA PHE A 710 -34.09 -2.04 22.79
C PHE A 710 -33.91 -3.48 23.34
N GLY A 711 -34.15 -3.69 24.65
CA GLY A 711 -33.89 -4.97 25.33
C GLY A 711 -32.41 -5.19 25.66
N GLY A 712 -32.11 -6.24 26.44
CA GLY A 712 -30.78 -6.55 26.94
C GLY A 712 -29.92 -7.39 26.00
N ASP A 713 -29.01 -8.17 26.59
CA ASP A 713 -28.02 -9.01 25.90
C ASP A 713 -28.59 -10.39 25.48
N GLY A 714 -27.89 -11.07 24.59
CA GLY A 714 -28.21 -12.42 24.12
C GLY A 714 -28.19 -13.47 25.25
N VAL A 715 -29.17 -14.37 25.27
CA VAL A 715 -29.27 -15.44 26.26
C VAL A 715 -28.53 -16.70 25.78
N ALA A 716 -27.47 -17.08 26.49
CA ALA A 716 -26.64 -18.23 26.15
C ALA A 716 -27.44 -19.53 25.92
N GLY A 717 -27.19 -20.20 24.79
CA GLY A 717 -27.84 -21.48 24.43
C GLY A 717 -29.25 -21.36 23.84
N THR A 718 -29.74 -20.15 23.53
CA THR A 718 -31.01 -19.96 22.79
C THR A 718 -30.84 -19.96 21.27
N LEU A 719 -29.63 -19.64 20.79
CA LEU A 719 -29.21 -19.76 19.39
C LEU A 719 -28.41 -21.07 19.21
N THR A 720 -28.45 -21.66 18.02
CA THR A 720 -27.50 -22.72 17.62
C THR A 720 -27.14 -22.54 16.16
N LEU A 721 -25.93 -22.05 15.90
CA LEU A 721 -25.37 -21.92 14.56
C LEU A 721 -24.97 -23.33 14.07
N ASN A 722 -25.89 -24.01 13.38
CA ASN A 722 -25.65 -25.32 12.77
C ASN A 722 -24.87 -25.16 11.45
N LEU A 723 -23.68 -24.55 11.53
CA LEU A 723 -22.81 -24.17 10.42
C LEU A 723 -21.41 -24.76 10.63
N THR A 724 -20.73 -25.13 9.55
CA THR A 724 -19.29 -25.43 9.56
C THR A 724 -18.46 -24.14 9.66
N HIS A 725 -17.17 -24.26 10.00
CA HIS A 725 -16.26 -23.11 10.04
C HIS A 725 -16.17 -22.42 8.67
N ASP A 726 -16.08 -23.19 7.58
CA ASP A 726 -16.08 -22.68 6.20
C ASP A 726 -17.38 -21.90 5.88
N GLU A 727 -18.55 -22.39 6.30
CA GLU A 727 -19.83 -21.70 6.13
C GLU A 727 -19.93 -20.42 6.98
N MET A 728 -19.33 -20.40 8.17
CA MET A 728 -19.25 -19.19 9.00
C MET A 728 -18.32 -18.14 8.39
N ASP A 729 -17.10 -18.52 7.99
CA ASP A 729 -16.13 -17.63 7.35
C ASP A 729 -16.70 -17.00 6.06
N VAL A 730 -17.33 -17.81 5.20
CA VAL A 730 -17.93 -17.34 3.93
C VAL A 730 -19.10 -16.36 4.14
N ASN A 731 -19.78 -16.39 5.30
CA ASN A 731 -20.85 -15.45 5.65
C ASN A 731 -20.38 -14.31 6.59
N GLY A 732 -19.08 -14.24 6.92
CA GLY A 732 -18.53 -13.24 7.85
C GLY A 732 -18.97 -13.42 9.31
N ILE A 733 -19.33 -14.64 9.71
CA ILE A 733 -19.82 -14.97 11.06
C ILE A 733 -18.63 -15.35 11.95
N ASP A 734 -18.26 -14.48 12.89
CA ASP A 734 -17.39 -14.87 14.02
C ASP A 734 -18.27 -15.37 15.18
N PRO A 735 -18.26 -16.69 15.49
CA PRO A 735 -19.17 -17.26 16.49
C PRO A 735 -18.91 -16.78 17.92
N ASP A 736 -17.70 -16.32 18.26
CA ASP A 736 -17.38 -15.82 19.61
C ASP A 736 -18.14 -14.51 19.94
N LEU A 737 -18.66 -13.82 18.91
CA LEU A 737 -19.51 -12.64 19.07
C LEU A 737 -20.98 -12.98 19.37
N TYR A 738 -21.44 -14.22 19.14
CA TYR A 738 -22.86 -14.59 19.22
C TYR A 738 -23.20 -15.29 20.53
N ARG A 739 -23.61 -14.52 21.56
CA ARG A 739 -24.04 -15.09 22.84
C ARG A 739 -25.42 -15.76 22.73
N GLY A 740 -26.36 -15.17 21.99
CA GLY A 740 -27.66 -15.78 21.73
C GLY A 740 -28.77 -14.78 21.42
N CYS A 741 -30.02 -15.25 21.49
CA CYS A 741 -31.22 -14.46 21.23
C CYS A 741 -31.46 -13.37 22.29
N VAL A 742 -31.93 -12.20 21.86
CA VAL A 742 -32.56 -11.20 22.72
C VAL A 742 -33.94 -11.70 23.15
N MET A 743 -34.15 -11.82 24.47
CA MET A 743 -35.34 -12.44 25.06
C MET A 743 -36.22 -11.48 25.87
N ASP A 744 -35.87 -10.20 25.94
CA ASP A 744 -36.63 -9.12 26.56
C ASP A 744 -36.63 -7.85 25.68
N GLY A 745 -37.28 -6.79 26.16
CA GLY A 745 -37.44 -5.55 25.38
C GLY A 745 -38.49 -5.63 24.26
N PRO A 746 -38.62 -4.55 23.47
CA PRO A 746 -39.60 -4.48 22.39
C PRO A 746 -39.30 -5.44 21.21
N PHE A 747 -38.06 -5.90 21.10
CA PHE A 747 -37.53 -6.71 19.98
C PHE A 747 -37.20 -8.15 20.40
N ALA A 748 -37.82 -8.64 21.48
CA ALA A 748 -37.67 -10.01 21.95
C ALA A 748 -38.19 -11.06 20.94
N TYR A 749 -37.54 -12.22 20.93
CA TYR A 749 -38.05 -13.41 20.26
C TYR A 749 -39.22 -14.05 21.04
N PRO A 750 -40.31 -14.52 20.38
CA PRO A 750 -40.54 -14.61 18.94
C PRO A 750 -41.28 -13.42 18.31
N GLN A 751 -41.60 -12.37 19.08
CA GLN A 751 -42.40 -11.23 18.58
C GLN A 751 -41.66 -10.40 17.53
N PHE A 752 -40.34 -10.43 17.55
CA PHE A 752 -39.46 -9.95 16.49
C PHE A 752 -38.64 -11.14 15.98
N THR A 753 -38.64 -11.35 14.67
CA THR A 753 -37.95 -12.45 13.98
C THR A 753 -37.16 -11.83 12.83
N VAL A 754 -35.85 -12.08 12.80
CA VAL A 754 -34.97 -11.63 11.73
C VAL A 754 -35.02 -12.65 10.59
N HIS A 755 -34.96 -12.18 9.34
CA HIS A 755 -35.20 -12.99 8.14
C HIS A 755 -33.97 -13.15 7.22
N LEU A 756 -32.98 -12.25 7.34
CA LEU A 756 -31.68 -12.31 6.67
C LEU A 756 -30.58 -12.32 7.73
N GLY A 757 -29.51 -13.06 7.47
CA GLY A 757 -28.46 -13.38 8.43
C GLY A 757 -28.68 -14.69 9.19
N PRO A 758 -27.76 -15.06 10.10
CA PRO A 758 -26.52 -14.34 10.41
C PRO A 758 -25.59 -14.17 9.19
N GLY A 759 -25.06 -12.97 8.98
CA GLY A 759 -24.27 -12.64 7.78
C GLY A 759 -25.07 -12.66 6.47
N MET A 760 -24.49 -13.23 5.41
CA MET A 760 -25.14 -13.33 4.09
C MET A 760 -26.20 -14.46 3.99
N LEU A 761 -26.53 -15.12 5.10
CA LEU A 761 -27.53 -16.19 5.14
C LEU A 761 -28.97 -15.66 4.95
N VAL A 762 -29.90 -16.58 4.68
CA VAL A 762 -31.34 -16.31 4.63
C VAL A 762 -32.07 -17.37 5.45
N GLY A 763 -32.78 -16.94 6.51
CA GLY A 763 -33.46 -17.85 7.43
C GLY A 763 -34.10 -17.13 8.62
N ASP A 764 -35.21 -17.70 9.11
CA ASP A 764 -35.95 -17.15 10.25
C ASP A 764 -35.26 -17.46 11.57
N HIS A 765 -34.80 -16.42 12.26
CA HIS A 765 -34.10 -16.52 13.53
C HIS A 765 -34.45 -15.36 14.48
N CYS A 766 -33.94 -15.43 15.71
CA CYS A 766 -34.08 -14.35 16.69
C CYS A 766 -33.07 -13.22 16.41
N LEU A 767 -33.36 -11.99 16.86
CA LEU A 767 -32.31 -10.96 16.96
C LEU A 767 -31.23 -11.45 17.94
N THR A 768 -29.96 -11.38 17.55
CA THR A 768 -28.83 -11.92 18.34
C THR A 768 -27.88 -10.83 18.82
N ARG A 769 -27.33 -10.99 20.03
CA ARG A 769 -26.34 -10.10 20.63
C ARG A 769 -25.26 -10.90 21.38
N GLY A 770 -24.19 -10.22 21.77
CA GLY A 770 -23.11 -10.73 22.63
C GLY A 770 -22.29 -9.59 23.21
N ILE A 771 -22.89 -8.85 24.15
CA ILE A 771 -22.37 -7.58 24.66
C ILE A 771 -20.99 -7.74 25.31
N ASN A 772 -20.05 -6.88 24.91
CA ASN A 772 -18.65 -6.93 25.33
C ASN A 772 -18.18 -5.58 25.94
N ASP A 773 -18.35 -5.48 27.26
CA ASP A 773 -17.93 -4.32 28.09
C ASP A 773 -16.45 -3.91 27.93
N SER A 774 -15.58 -4.81 27.45
CA SER A 774 -14.14 -4.50 27.30
C SER A 774 -13.85 -3.58 26.10
N ILE A 775 -14.71 -3.59 25.07
CA ILE A 775 -14.51 -2.85 23.82
C ILE A 775 -14.87 -1.38 23.99
N ILE A 776 -15.98 -1.07 24.67
CA ILE A 776 -16.52 0.29 24.76
C ILE A 776 -15.56 1.28 25.42
N THR A 777 -14.96 0.92 26.56
CA THR A 777 -14.03 1.79 27.30
C THR A 777 -12.80 2.17 26.47
N HIS A 778 -12.31 1.27 25.61
CA HIS A 778 -11.14 1.50 24.77
C HIS A 778 -11.47 2.17 23.44
N GLY A 779 -12.55 1.75 22.77
CA GLY A 779 -12.87 2.13 21.38
C GLY A 779 -13.90 3.26 21.19
N LEU A 780 -14.62 3.68 22.24
CA LEU A 780 -15.77 4.60 22.11
C LEU A 780 -15.73 5.81 23.07
N ASN A 781 -14.59 6.06 23.73
CA ASN A 781 -14.41 7.17 24.66
C ASN A 781 -14.23 8.54 23.98
N SER A 782 -14.46 9.62 24.72
CA SER A 782 -14.37 11.00 24.19
C SER A 782 -12.99 11.38 23.66
N ASN A 783 -11.90 10.66 23.99
CA ASN A 783 -10.57 11.03 23.54
C ASN A 783 -10.29 10.58 22.10
N LEU A 784 -10.82 9.41 21.70
CA LEU A 784 -10.80 8.97 20.30
C LEU A 784 -11.65 9.90 19.42
N VAL A 785 -12.85 10.29 19.88
CA VAL A 785 -13.70 11.26 19.18
C VAL A 785 -12.99 12.62 18.99
N LYS A 786 -12.31 13.15 20.02
CA LYS A 786 -11.49 14.37 19.89
C LYS A 786 -10.34 14.21 18.89
N ARG A 787 -9.68 13.04 18.87
CA ARG A 787 -8.63 12.67 17.90
C ARG A 787 -9.17 12.65 16.47
N ALA A 788 -10.41 12.19 16.24
CA ALA A 788 -11.07 12.22 14.93
C ALA A 788 -11.48 13.64 14.52
N LEU A 789 -12.18 14.38 15.39
CA LEU A 789 -12.62 15.76 15.10
C LEU A 789 -11.46 16.72 14.77
N ASN A 790 -10.26 16.45 15.29
CA ASN A 790 -9.05 17.24 15.08
C ASN A 790 -8.27 16.88 13.78
N LYS A 791 -8.78 15.97 12.93
CA LYS A 791 -8.19 15.66 11.62
C LYS A 791 -8.43 16.80 10.62
N SER A 792 -7.49 17.04 9.69
CA SER A 792 -7.53 18.22 8.83
C SER A 792 -8.31 18.04 7.52
N THR A 793 -8.35 16.83 6.95
CA THR A 793 -9.09 16.48 5.72
C THR A 793 -10.12 15.38 5.94
N PHE A 794 -11.10 15.28 5.03
CA PHE A 794 -12.15 14.26 5.07
C PHE A 794 -11.59 12.84 5.17
N GLU A 795 -10.65 12.45 4.30
CA GLU A 795 -10.11 11.09 4.31
C GLU A 795 -9.40 10.76 5.63
N GLN A 796 -8.68 11.72 6.23
CA GLN A 796 -8.06 11.53 7.54
C GLN A 796 -9.09 11.38 8.67
N PHE A 797 -10.25 12.02 8.55
CA PHE A 797 -11.38 11.90 9.46
C PHE A 797 -12.09 10.55 9.28
N ARG A 798 -12.37 10.14 8.03
CA ARG A 798 -12.94 8.82 7.68
C ARG A 798 -12.07 7.69 8.25
N LEU A 799 -10.79 7.66 7.88
CA LEU A 799 -9.82 6.68 8.38
C LEU A 799 -9.72 6.64 9.91
N ALA A 800 -10.01 7.75 10.61
CA ALA A 800 -9.99 7.79 12.06
C ALA A 800 -11.19 7.06 12.69
N LEU A 801 -12.41 7.31 12.17
CA LEU A 801 -13.64 6.72 12.71
C LEU A 801 -13.92 5.30 12.17
N GLU A 802 -13.52 4.99 10.94
CA GLU A 802 -13.90 3.76 10.23
C GLU A 802 -12.83 2.66 10.35
N GLU A 803 -11.57 2.96 10.01
CA GLU A 803 -10.46 1.99 10.01
C GLU A 803 -9.57 2.07 11.26
N GLY A 804 -9.65 3.19 11.98
CA GLY A 804 -9.10 3.38 13.31
C GLY A 804 -7.62 3.73 13.41
N ASN A 805 -6.87 3.77 12.30
CA ASN A 805 -5.45 4.15 12.25
C ASN A 805 -4.51 3.44 13.27
N GLY A 806 -4.89 2.25 13.77
CA GLY A 806 -4.15 1.52 14.80
C GLY A 806 -4.51 1.88 16.25
N ASP A 807 -5.14 3.04 16.51
CA ASP A 807 -5.57 3.48 17.85
C ASP A 807 -6.96 2.93 18.26
N GLY A 808 -7.81 2.63 17.27
CA GLY A 808 -9.22 2.22 17.48
C GLY A 808 -10.16 2.93 16.50
N SER A 809 -11.20 2.20 16.06
CA SER A 809 -12.26 2.64 15.15
C SER A 809 -13.57 2.74 15.93
N GLU A 810 -14.15 3.94 16.01
CA GLU A 810 -15.40 4.21 16.73
C GLU A 810 -16.61 3.55 16.03
N HIS A 811 -16.58 3.44 14.69
CA HIS A 811 -17.57 2.68 13.93
C HIS A 811 -17.51 1.20 14.32
N GLY A 812 -16.37 0.55 14.06
CA GLY A 812 -16.19 -0.87 14.35
C GLY A 812 -16.39 -1.21 15.83
N ALA A 813 -15.88 -0.38 16.74
CA ALA A 813 -16.04 -0.62 18.18
C ALA A 813 -17.50 -0.58 18.64
N GLY A 814 -18.36 0.25 18.03
CA GLY A 814 -19.79 0.26 18.33
C GLY A 814 -20.47 -1.03 17.91
N HIS A 815 -20.19 -1.48 16.68
CA HIS A 815 -20.65 -2.76 16.15
C HIS A 815 -20.19 -3.95 17.04
N TYR A 816 -18.89 -4.07 17.30
CA TYR A 816 -18.34 -5.17 18.11
C TYR A 816 -18.71 -5.12 19.60
N ALA A 817 -19.03 -3.95 20.16
CA ALA A 817 -19.38 -3.85 21.59
C ALA A 817 -20.76 -4.43 21.92
N VAL A 818 -21.72 -4.45 20.98
CA VAL A 818 -23.03 -5.11 21.19
C VAL A 818 -22.99 -6.60 20.80
N GLY A 819 -22.11 -6.97 19.86
CA GLY A 819 -21.94 -8.34 19.40
C GLY A 819 -23.14 -8.90 18.62
N GLY A 820 -23.12 -10.21 18.40
CA GLY A 820 -24.10 -10.94 17.61
C GLY A 820 -24.27 -10.36 16.20
N GLU A 821 -25.52 -10.26 15.79
CA GLU A 821 -25.92 -9.74 14.47
C GLU A 821 -25.35 -8.34 14.21
N PHE A 822 -25.30 -7.50 15.25
CA PHE A 822 -24.83 -6.12 15.10
C PHE A 822 -23.34 -6.03 14.78
N ALA A 823 -22.54 -7.05 15.09
CA ALA A 823 -21.12 -7.07 14.79
C ALA A 823 -20.80 -7.62 13.39
N ASN A 824 -21.79 -8.09 12.62
CA ASN A 824 -21.57 -8.57 11.26
C ASN A 824 -21.59 -7.42 10.23
N LEU A 825 -20.57 -7.37 9.37
CA LEU A 825 -20.40 -6.35 8.33
C LEU A 825 -21.58 -6.27 7.35
N TYR A 826 -22.17 -7.41 6.98
CA TYR A 826 -23.26 -7.48 6.00
C TYR A 826 -24.61 -7.21 6.65
N SER A 827 -24.94 -7.94 7.72
CA SER A 827 -26.31 -8.10 8.22
C SER A 827 -26.70 -7.21 9.39
N SER A 828 -25.78 -6.43 9.94
CA SER A 828 -25.99 -5.61 11.14
C SER A 828 -27.21 -4.67 11.19
N PRO A 829 -27.81 -4.18 10.07
CA PRO A 829 -29.08 -3.42 10.14
C PRO A 829 -30.31 -4.23 10.61
N ALA A 830 -30.19 -5.54 10.84
CA ALA A 830 -31.21 -6.30 11.57
C ALA A 830 -31.40 -5.81 13.02
N GLU A 831 -30.33 -5.29 13.63
CA GLU A 831 -30.35 -4.67 14.95
C GLU A 831 -30.84 -3.21 14.83
N PRO A 832 -31.99 -2.83 15.41
CA PRO A 832 -32.47 -1.45 15.32
C PRO A 832 -31.54 -0.39 15.93
N ILE A 833 -30.62 -0.77 16.84
CA ILE A 833 -29.56 0.11 17.34
C ILE A 833 -28.62 0.59 16.21
N PHE A 834 -28.52 -0.13 15.08
CA PHE A 834 -27.73 0.28 13.90
C PHE A 834 -27.98 1.73 13.49
N PHE A 835 -29.25 2.10 13.37
CA PHE A 835 -29.64 3.43 12.89
C PHE A 835 -29.29 4.53 13.91
N LEU A 836 -29.29 4.22 15.21
CA LEU A 836 -28.87 5.13 16.28
C LEU A 836 -27.33 5.24 16.36
N HIS A 837 -26.61 4.15 16.09
CA HIS A 837 -25.15 4.12 16.01
C HIS A 837 -24.66 4.96 14.82
N HIS A 838 -25.15 4.67 13.61
CA HIS A 838 -24.79 5.43 12.41
C HIS A 838 -25.25 6.89 12.47
N ALA A 839 -26.38 7.21 13.12
CA ALA A 839 -26.77 8.60 13.37
C ALA A 839 -25.78 9.35 14.29
N ASN A 840 -25.08 8.66 15.21
CA ASN A 840 -24.02 9.30 15.99
C ASN A 840 -22.73 9.48 15.17
N LEU A 841 -22.35 8.51 14.33
CA LEU A 841 -21.23 8.69 13.38
C LEU A 841 -21.50 9.88 12.44
N ASP A 842 -22.73 10.00 11.94
CA ASP A 842 -23.15 11.12 11.11
C ASP A 842 -23.13 12.46 11.84
N ARG A 843 -23.57 12.50 13.11
CA ARG A 843 -23.40 13.66 14.00
C ARG A 843 -21.92 14.05 14.14
N LEU A 844 -21.02 13.08 14.30
CA LEU A 844 -19.58 13.36 14.38
C LEU A 844 -19.04 13.91 13.06
N TRP A 845 -19.52 13.44 11.90
CA TRP A 845 -19.16 14.01 10.61
C TRP A 845 -19.68 15.44 10.45
N TRP A 846 -20.95 15.71 10.79
CA TRP A 846 -21.51 17.07 10.76
C TRP A 846 -20.79 18.03 11.71
N ASN A 847 -20.43 17.57 12.91
CA ASN A 847 -19.58 18.31 13.85
C ASN A 847 -18.19 18.61 13.25
N TRP A 848 -17.55 17.63 12.60
CA TRP A 848 -16.27 17.83 11.92
C TRP A 848 -16.39 18.85 10.79
N GLN A 849 -17.45 18.77 9.98
CA GLN A 849 -17.72 19.74 8.91
C GLN A 849 -17.91 21.16 9.47
N SER A 850 -18.69 21.29 10.55
CA SER A 850 -19.02 22.57 11.20
C SER A 850 -17.82 23.33 11.79
N LEU A 851 -16.70 22.66 12.08
CA LEU A 851 -15.47 23.29 12.57
C LEU A 851 -14.78 24.21 11.54
N ASP A 852 -14.97 23.93 10.24
CA ASP A 852 -14.62 24.83 9.12
C ASP A 852 -15.57 24.54 7.96
N LEU A 853 -16.82 24.98 8.11
CA LEU A 853 -17.88 24.70 7.14
C LEU A 853 -17.51 25.18 5.73
N SER A 854 -16.79 26.30 5.63
CA SER A 854 -16.30 26.87 4.37
C SER A 854 -15.41 25.92 3.56
N ALA A 855 -14.52 25.17 4.21
CA ALA A 855 -13.68 24.18 3.54
C ALA A 855 -14.34 22.79 3.47
N ARG A 856 -14.99 22.38 4.57
CA ARG A 856 -15.38 20.99 4.83
C ARG A 856 -16.76 20.59 4.32
N ILE A 857 -17.57 21.54 3.86
CA ILE A 857 -18.85 21.23 3.20
C ILE A 857 -18.68 20.66 1.78
N ILE A 858 -17.47 20.80 1.21
CA ILE A 858 -17.08 20.26 -0.11
C ILE A 858 -15.89 19.28 -0.06
N ASP A 859 -15.25 19.08 1.09
CA ASP A 859 -14.14 18.14 1.24
C ASP A 859 -14.67 16.69 1.25
N VAL A 860 -14.34 15.94 0.19
CA VAL A 860 -14.48 14.49 0.12
C VAL A 860 -13.28 13.90 -0.62
N SER A 861 -12.81 12.75 -0.15
CA SER A 861 -11.61 12.07 -0.64
C SER A 861 -11.62 10.60 -0.17
N GLY A 862 -10.68 9.80 -0.69
CA GLY A 862 -10.63 8.35 -0.46
C GLY A 862 -11.12 7.57 -1.70
N ASN A 863 -10.67 6.32 -1.84
CA ASN A 863 -10.91 5.52 -3.05
C ASN A 863 -12.30 4.85 -3.04
N ASP A 864 -12.81 4.50 -4.21
CA ASP A 864 -13.81 3.45 -4.37
C ASP A 864 -13.16 2.06 -4.49
N THR A 865 -13.97 1.02 -4.67
CA THR A 865 -13.52 -0.38 -4.88
C THR A 865 -12.67 -0.59 -6.14
N HIS A 866 -12.60 0.38 -7.05
CA HIS A 866 -11.75 0.35 -8.25
C HIS A 866 -10.46 1.19 -8.06
N GLY A 867 -10.15 1.58 -6.83
CA GLY A 867 -8.99 2.41 -6.51
C GLY A 867 -9.09 3.86 -6.98
N GLN A 868 -10.28 4.33 -7.40
CA GLN A 868 -10.46 5.69 -7.91
C GLN A 868 -10.90 6.63 -6.78
N ASN A 869 -10.16 7.72 -6.56
CA ASN A 869 -10.53 8.71 -5.54
C ASN A 869 -11.89 9.35 -5.87
N VAL A 870 -12.86 9.22 -4.95
CA VAL A 870 -14.23 9.69 -5.16
C VAL A 870 -14.31 11.22 -5.26
N THR A 871 -15.40 11.71 -5.87
CA THR A 871 -15.66 13.14 -6.04
C THR A 871 -17.10 13.48 -5.68
N LEU A 872 -17.42 14.77 -5.58
CA LEU A 872 -18.77 15.28 -5.33
C LEU A 872 -19.85 14.77 -6.33
N ASP A 873 -19.45 14.37 -7.55
CA ASP A 873 -20.33 13.80 -8.57
C ASP A 873 -20.44 12.25 -8.52
N TYR A 874 -19.67 11.58 -7.65
CA TYR A 874 -19.73 10.12 -7.48
C TYR A 874 -21.12 9.67 -7.01
N LYS A 875 -21.68 8.67 -7.70
CA LYS A 875 -23.02 8.12 -7.50
C LYS A 875 -23.01 7.06 -6.40
N LEU A 876 -23.97 7.13 -5.48
CA LEU A 876 -24.02 6.24 -4.32
C LEU A 876 -24.81 4.96 -4.68
N PRO A 877 -24.24 3.75 -4.51
CA PRO A 877 -24.89 2.51 -4.91
C PRO A 877 -25.99 2.09 -3.91
N PHE A 878 -27.26 2.34 -4.24
CA PHE A 878 -28.43 1.94 -3.43
C PHE A 878 -29.21 0.75 -4.01
N GLY A 879 -28.64 0.06 -5.01
CA GLY A 879 -29.23 -1.12 -5.64
C GLY A 879 -30.72 -0.96 -5.98
N GLN A 880 -31.57 -1.85 -5.46
CA GLN A 880 -33.00 -1.86 -5.77
C GLN A 880 -33.83 -0.72 -5.15
N PHE A 881 -33.24 0.18 -4.33
CA PHE A 881 -33.92 1.43 -3.97
C PHE A 881 -33.88 2.49 -5.09
N ASN A 882 -33.04 2.29 -6.13
CA ASN A 882 -33.06 3.05 -7.39
C ASN A 882 -32.95 4.58 -7.21
N ASP A 883 -32.10 5.05 -6.30
CA ASP A 883 -31.80 6.48 -6.05
C ASP A 883 -30.75 7.02 -7.05
N ASP A 884 -30.97 6.77 -8.34
CA ASP A 884 -29.98 7.00 -9.42
C ASP A 884 -29.59 8.48 -9.58
N TYR A 885 -30.35 9.41 -8.99
CA TYR A 885 -30.03 10.83 -9.02
C TYR A 885 -29.03 11.23 -7.92
N THR A 886 -29.05 10.59 -6.76
CA THR A 886 -28.20 10.99 -5.63
C THR A 886 -26.71 10.72 -5.89
N SER A 887 -25.90 11.72 -5.55
CA SER A 887 -24.43 11.71 -5.60
C SER A 887 -23.90 12.46 -4.39
N ILE A 888 -22.62 12.30 -4.04
CA ILE A 888 -22.02 12.83 -2.80
C ILE A 888 -22.38 14.30 -2.52
N LYS A 889 -22.36 15.19 -3.52
CA LYS A 889 -22.72 16.63 -3.36
C LYS A 889 -24.10 16.91 -2.78
N HIS A 890 -25.06 16.01 -2.99
CA HIS A 890 -26.43 16.13 -2.50
C HIS A 890 -26.52 15.85 -1.00
N VAL A 891 -25.53 15.16 -0.41
CA VAL A 891 -25.57 14.66 0.97
C VAL A 891 -24.50 15.27 1.87
N MET A 892 -23.58 16.09 1.35
CA MET A 892 -22.60 16.77 2.21
C MET A 892 -23.23 17.74 3.23
N ASP A 893 -24.40 18.31 2.94
CA ASP A 893 -25.09 19.27 3.82
C ASP A 893 -26.42 18.69 4.31
N VAL A 894 -26.51 18.44 5.62
CA VAL A 894 -27.68 17.85 6.27
C VAL A 894 -28.90 18.77 6.27
N THR A 895 -28.67 20.09 6.19
CA THR A 895 -29.72 21.12 6.32
C THR A 895 -30.53 21.33 5.02
N GLN A 896 -30.18 20.61 3.95
CA GLN A 896 -30.69 20.81 2.59
C GLN A 896 -31.35 19.53 2.03
N TYR A 897 -32.16 19.65 0.97
CA TYR A 897 -32.80 18.49 0.34
C TYR A 897 -31.75 17.60 -0.35
N PRO A 898 -31.79 16.25 -0.19
CA PRO A 898 -32.89 15.42 0.31
C PRO A 898 -32.79 15.00 1.79
N LEU A 899 -31.97 15.69 2.60
CA LEU A 899 -31.71 15.33 4.00
C LEU A 899 -32.64 16.07 4.98
N CYS A 900 -32.62 17.40 4.97
CA CYS A 900 -33.50 18.27 5.78
C CYS A 900 -33.52 17.99 7.30
N TYR A 901 -32.37 17.74 7.92
CA TYR A 901 -32.24 17.61 9.38
C TYR A 901 -31.04 18.38 9.94
N ASP A 902 -30.96 18.43 11.27
CA ASP A 902 -29.82 18.94 12.05
C ASP A 902 -29.75 18.21 13.42
N TYR A 903 -28.73 18.46 14.22
CA TYR A 903 -28.50 17.81 15.52
C TYR A 903 -28.58 18.80 16.70
N ILE A 904 -29.08 18.35 17.85
CA ILE A 904 -29.13 19.13 19.13
C ILE A 904 -28.77 18.29 20.36
#